data_AF-A0A328HNZ3-F1
#
_entry.id   AF-A0A328HNZ3-F1
#
_cell.length_a   1.000
_cell.length_b   1.000
_cell.length_c   1.000
_cell.angle_alpha   90.00
_cell.angle_beta   90.00
_cell.angle_gamma   90.00
#
_symmetry.space_group_name_H-M   'P 1'
#
loop_
_entity.id
_entity.type
_entity.pdbx_description
1 polymer ?
#
loop_
_entity_poly.entity_id
_entity_poly.type
_entity_poly.pdbx_seq_one_letter_code
_entity_poly.pdbx_strand_id
1 'polypeptide(L)'
;MTHTPLQQPASSSAAATPRPPVAKRVPAERTHHGDTFLDQYEWLRDKESEEVVAHLKAENAYQEALTAHQEPLREAIFQEIKGRTKETDLSVPNRKDGWWYFSRSVEGKEYGIQCRVRAQNTGNPVADWTPPAVEAGVEIPGEEVLLDGNVEAEGKPFFSVGGTAVTIDGNLYAYAVDNSGDERFTLRIKDLRTGDLLPDIIENVFYGVSFSPDGTRIFYTVVDDSWRPYQVKSHILGTPVADDEVIYQEDDAAMWLGFELSSDRRHLVLGIGCSEYSETRLLRFDDPDGSLSTVISRNERVLYEAEPFLLEGPDGQKSERILITHNRNAVNSMVSLVDPAELSKPLAEQHWSTVVEHSDDVRVNGAGVTATHLVVSIRKDTIERVQVMPLSGLGTSAQQAPVEPAFDEELYTSGVGGSDYEAPVIRLGYTSYFTPSRVYDFVLPTADLPAGELLLRKESPVLGGYDGSDYVATREWAEAADGTRVPLSVLRHKAVKQDSTAAGLVYGYGSYELSMDPGFGIARLSLLDRGVVFVIAHIRGGGELGRHWYEDGKKLSKKNTFTDFIAATDWLAQSGWVAPDRIAALGGSAGGLLMGAVANLAPEKYTAIVAQVPFVDPLTSILDPELPLSALEWEEWGNPITDPAVYEYMKSYTPYENVREVAYPKIAAVTSFNDTRVLYVEPAKWVQELRNKTTGSEPILMKIEMDGGHGGASGRYVQWRERAWDYGFIADSLAATELLPGAGLK
;
A
#
# COMPACT_ATOMS: atom_id res chain seq x y z
N MET A 1 -32.66 33.16 -68.36
CA MET A 1 -33.25 32.46 -67.20
C MET A 1 -32.36 31.25 -66.96
N THR A 2 -31.70 31.04 -65.85
CA THR A 2 -32.06 31.27 -64.45
C THR A 2 -30.77 31.43 -63.62
N HIS A 3 -30.75 32.42 -62.72
CA HIS A 3 -29.74 32.57 -61.69
C HIS A 3 -29.87 31.45 -60.65
N THR A 4 -28.78 30.73 -60.39
CA THR A 4 -28.65 29.83 -59.23
C THR A 4 -28.13 30.65 -58.04
N PRO A 5 -28.78 30.64 -56.86
CA PRO A 5 -28.31 31.41 -55.70
C PRO A 5 -27.15 30.69 -54.99
N LEU A 6 -26.21 31.48 -54.49
CA LEU A 6 -25.15 31.06 -53.58
C LEU A 6 -25.75 30.70 -52.21
N GLN A 7 -25.44 29.50 -51.74
CA GLN A 7 -25.83 28.98 -50.42
C GLN A 7 -24.91 29.60 -49.36
N GLN A 8 -25.49 30.27 -48.36
CA GLN A 8 -24.77 30.76 -47.19
C GLN A 8 -24.20 29.60 -46.37
N PRO A 9 -22.99 29.73 -45.79
CA PRO A 9 -22.48 28.73 -44.86
C PRO A 9 -23.32 28.75 -43.59
N ALA A 10 -23.73 27.56 -43.15
CA ALA A 10 -24.43 27.36 -41.90
C ALA A 10 -23.57 27.89 -40.73
N SER A 11 -24.18 28.73 -39.89
CA SER A 11 -23.61 29.16 -38.63
C SER A 11 -23.31 27.95 -37.76
N SER A 12 -22.04 27.75 -37.40
CA SER A 12 -21.66 26.80 -36.35
C SER A 12 -22.28 27.26 -35.04
N SER A 13 -23.19 26.46 -34.48
CA SER A 13 -23.63 26.65 -33.11
C SER A 13 -22.41 26.48 -32.20
N ALA A 14 -22.04 27.53 -31.47
CA ALA A 14 -21.07 27.42 -30.40
C ALA A 14 -21.52 26.29 -29.46
N ALA A 15 -20.69 25.26 -29.29
CA ALA A 15 -20.96 24.19 -28.33
C ALA A 15 -21.13 24.83 -26.95
N ALA A 16 -22.27 24.57 -26.30
CA ALA A 16 -22.53 25.11 -24.97
C ALA A 16 -21.49 24.56 -23.99
N THR A 17 -20.84 25.43 -23.22
CA THR A 17 -19.92 25.01 -22.15
C THR A 17 -20.67 24.08 -21.20
N PRO A 18 -20.17 22.85 -20.94
CA PRO A 18 -20.82 21.92 -20.03
C PRO A 18 -20.95 22.54 -18.65
N ARG A 19 -22.11 22.35 -18.00
CA ARG A 19 -22.38 22.86 -16.66
C ARG A 19 -22.18 21.75 -15.63
N PRO A 20 -21.63 22.05 -14.44
CA PRO A 20 -21.49 21.05 -13.39
C PRO A 20 -22.86 20.52 -12.96
N PRO A 21 -23.00 19.22 -12.67
CA PRO A 21 -24.17 18.69 -11.99
C PRO A 21 -24.31 19.36 -10.63
N VAL A 22 -25.54 19.68 -10.27
CA VAL A 22 -25.87 20.32 -8.99
C VAL A 22 -26.70 19.33 -8.18
N ALA A 23 -26.13 18.86 -7.08
CA ALA A 23 -26.86 18.08 -6.10
C ALA A 23 -27.93 18.95 -5.41
N LYS A 24 -29.11 18.38 -5.20
CA LYS A 24 -30.10 19.02 -4.32
C LYS A 24 -29.54 19.10 -2.89
N ARG A 25 -30.01 20.10 -2.14
CA ARG A 25 -29.72 20.25 -0.72
C ARG A 25 -30.85 19.68 0.10
N VAL A 26 -30.54 18.65 0.89
CA VAL A 26 -31.47 18.02 1.83
C VAL A 26 -30.80 18.09 3.21
N PRO A 27 -31.14 19.10 4.03
CA PRO A 27 -30.47 19.27 5.31
C PRO A 27 -30.69 18.06 6.23
N ALA A 28 -29.61 17.47 6.71
CA ALA A 28 -29.57 16.45 7.75
C ALA A 28 -28.73 16.98 8.92
N GLU A 29 -29.22 16.82 10.14
CA GLU A 29 -28.52 17.29 11.34
C GLU A 29 -27.65 16.17 11.93
N ARG A 30 -26.36 16.44 12.11
CA ARG A 30 -25.45 15.64 12.94
C ARG A 30 -25.19 16.42 14.22
N THR A 31 -25.68 15.95 15.36
CA THR A 31 -25.44 16.59 16.68
C THR A 31 -24.59 15.71 17.56
N HIS A 32 -23.46 16.22 18.03
CA HIS A 32 -22.56 15.52 18.95
C HIS A 32 -21.88 16.50 19.90
N HIS A 33 -21.64 16.12 21.16
CA HIS A 33 -21.10 17.00 22.22
C HIS A 33 -21.77 18.40 22.33
N GLY A 34 -23.05 18.52 21.93
CA GLY A 34 -23.81 19.78 21.93
C GLY A 34 -23.54 20.70 20.74
N ASP A 35 -22.73 20.26 19.78
CA ASP A 35 -22.49 20.92 18.49
C ASP A 35 -23.33 20.27 17.39
N THR A 36 -24.00 21.08 16.58
CA THR A 36 -24.85 20.61 15.47
C THR A 36 -24.26 21.05 14.13
N PHE A 37 -23.86 20.09 13.32
CA PHE A 37 -23.49 20.27 11.92
C PHE A 37 -24.69 19.99 11.02
N LEU A 38 -24.95 20.87 10.04
CA LEU A 38 -26.05 20.73 9.09
C LEU A 38 -25.51 20.27 7.74
N ASP A 39 -25.57 18.97 7.52
CA ASP A 39 -25.10 18.33 6.30
C ASP A 39 -26.13 18.48 5.18
N GLN A 40 -25.76 19.17 4.10
CA GLN A 40 -26.67 19.42 2.97
C GLN A 40 -26.77 18.23 2.01
N TYR A 41 -25.85 17.28 2.10
CA TYR A 41 -25.59 16.29 1.06
C TYR A 41 -25.53 14.84 1.59
N GLU A 42 -25.90 14.60 2.85
CA GLU A 42 -25.90 13.25 3.45
C GLU A 42 -26.79 12.25 2.70
N TRP A 43 -27.82 12.72 1.99
CA TRP A 43 -28.64 11.89 1.11
C TRP A 43 -27.85 11.18 0.00
N LEU A 44 -26.64 11.67 -0.35
CA LEU A 44 -25.74 11.01 -1.29
C LEU A 44 -25.16 9.69 -0.77
N ARG A 45 -25.34 9.35 0.51
CA ARG A 45 -24.87 8.06 1.08
C ARG A 45 -25.70 6.87 0.59
N ASP A 46 -26.96 7.09 0.22
CA ASP A 46 -27.88 6.02 -0.17
C ASP A 46 -27.46 5.38 -1.50
N LYS A 47 -26.61 4.34 -1.38
CA LYS A 47 -25.98 3.64 -2.50
C LYS A 47 -26.98 2.97 -3.44
N GLU A 48 -28.15 2.59 -2.93
CA GLU A 48 -29.22 1.93 -3.69
C GLU A 48 -30.14 2.93 -4.40
N SER A 49 -29.98 4.23 -4.15
CA SER A 49 -30.81 5.27 -4.76
C SER A 49 -30.47 5.48 -6.24
N GLU A 50 -31.47 5.29 -7.10
CA GLU A 50 -31.36 5.64 -8.53
C GLU A 50 -30.98 7.11 -8.75
N GLU A 51 -31.39 8.01 -7.86
CA GLU A 51 -31.06 9.44 -7.93
C GLU A 51 -29.57 9.69 -7.65
N VAL A 52 -28.99 8.97 -6.68
CA VAL A 52 -27.56 9.04 -6.37
C VAL A 52 -26.76 8.50 -7.55
N VAL A 53 -27.11 7.31 -8.07
CA VAL A 53 -26.45 6.73 -9.25
C VAL A 53 -26.54 7.65 -10.46
N ALA A 54 -27.69 8.28 -10.69
CA ALA A 54 -27.86 9.25 -11.77
C ALA A 54 -26.98 10.51 -11.58
N HIS A 55 -26.87 11.01 -10.35
CA HIS A 55 -25.99 12.14 -10.03
C HIS A 55 -24.51 11.80 -10.30
N LEU A 56 -24.03 10.64 -9.83
CA LEU A 56 -22.66 10.18 -10.03
C LEU A 56 -22.32 9.98 -11.52
N LYS A 57 -23.26 9.43 -12.31
CA LYS A 57 -23.10 9.33 -13.77
C LYS A 57 -23.05 10.71 -14.45
N ALA A 58 -23.82 11.68 -13.95
CA ALA A 58 -23.77 13.05 -14.45
C ALA A 58 -22.42 13.72 -14.12
N GLU A 59 -21.82 13.43 -12.97
CA GLU A 59 -20.46 13.88 -12.62
C GLU A 59 -19.42 13.35 -13.60
N ASN A 60 -19.47 12.05 -13.91
CA ASN A 60 -18.60 11.46 -14.93
C ASN A 60 -18.78 12.11 -16.31
N ALA A 61 -20.03 12.33 -16.75
CA ALA A 61 -20.30 12.99 -18.03
C ALA A 61 -19.76 14.43 -18.06
N TYR A 62 -19.83 15.15 -16.94
CA TYR A 62 -19.30 16.51 -16.83
C TYR A 62 -17.78 16.55 -16.87
N GLN A 63 -17.10 15.67 -16.10
CA GLN A 63 -15.63 15.63 -16.13
C GLN A 63 -15.12 15.20 -17.51
N GLU A 64 -15.79 14.24 -18.16
CA GLU A 64 -15.41 13.79 -19.50
C GLU A 64 -15.54 14.92 -20.51
N ALA A 65 -16.65 15.66 -20.48
CA ALA A 65 -16.86 16.80 -21.37
C ALA A 65 -15.83 17.93 -21.15
N LEU A 66 -15.47 18.22 -19.90
CA LEU A 66 -14.49 19.28 -19.59
C LEU A 66 -13.04 18.90 -19.87
N THR A 67 -12.74 17.61 -19.86
CA THR A 67 -11.37 17.13 -20.03
C THR A 67 -11.14 16.40 -21.35
N ALA A 68 -12.12 16.40 -22.25
CA ALA A 68 -12.03 15.77 -23.57
C ALA A 68 -10.82 16.27 -24.39
N HIS A 69 -10.40 17.53 -24.23
CA HIS A 69 -9.23 18.07 -24.91
C HIS A 69 -7.90 17.46 -24.43
N GLN A 70 -7.89 16.84 -23.24
CA GLN A 70 -6.72 16.18 -22.65
C GLN A 70 -6.49 14.78 -23.22
N GLU A 71 -7.45 14.22 -23.97
CA GLU A 71 -7.36 12.83 -24.46
C GLU A 71 -6.09 12.53 -25.27
N PRO A 72 -5.62 13.40 -26.20
CA PRO A 72 -4.36 13.16 -26.90
C PRO A 72 -3.15 13.07 -25.94
N LEU A 73 -3.13 13.87 -24.88
CA LEU A 73 -2.07 13.84 -23.87
C LEU A 73 -2.16 12.57 -23.01
N ARG A 74 -3.36 12.17 -22.60
CA ARG A 74 -3.61 10.93 -21.85
C ARG A 74 -3.21 9.71 -22.65
N GLU A 75 -3.56 9.67 -23.94
CA GLU A 75 -3.13 8.61 -24.85
C GLU A 75 -1.61 8.58 -24.99
N ALA A 76 -0.96 9.74 -25.15
CA ALA A 76 0.50 9.81 -25.22
C ALA A 76 1.15 9.25 -23.95
N ILE A 77 0.69 9.67 -22.77
CA ILE A 77 1.19 9.17 -21.47
C ILE A 77 0.93 7.67 -21.32
N PHE A 78 -0.23 7.17 -21.73
CA PHE A 78 -0.53 5.74 -21.72
C PHE A 78 0.44 4.95 -22.63
N GLN A 79 0.65 5.40 -23.87
CA GLN A 79 1.59 4.76 -24.79
C GLN A 79 3.04 4.85 -24.32
N GLU A 80 3.40 5.93 -23.62
CA GLU A 80 4.67 6.10 -22.95
C GLU A 80 4.87 5.12 -21.79
N ILE A 81 3.85 4.88 -20.96
CA ILE A 81 3.90 3.85 -19.91
C ILE A 81 4.03 2.46 -20.53
N LYS A 82 3.17 2.16 -21.49
CA LYS A 82 3.16 0.87 -22.20
C LYS A 82 4.48 0.62 -22.91
N GLY A 83 4.98 1.59 -23.68
CA GLY A 83 6.21 1.51 -24.46
C GLY A 83 7.50 1.40 -23.64
N ARG A 84 7.46 1.76 -22.35
CA ARG A 84 8.57 1.54 -21.39
C ARG A 84 8.42 0.22 -20.62
N THR A 85 7.28 -0.45 -20.70
CA THR A 85 6.99 -1.65 -19.91
C THR A 85 7.19 -2.91 -20.74
N LYS A 86 7.92 -3.88 -20.20
CA LYS A 86 7.99 -5.22 -20.79
C LYS A 86 6.72 -6.01 -20.44
N GLU A 87 5.82 -6.17 -21.40
CA GLU A 87 4.49 -6.72 -21.17
C GLU A 87 4.45 -8.25 -21.02
N THR A 88 5.33 -8.96 -21.71
CA THR A 88 5.55 -10.40 -21.51
C THR A 88 6.78 -10.59 -20.64
N ASP A 89 6.58 -10.97 -19.39
CA ASP A 89 7.65 -11.07 -18.40
C ASP A 89 7.40 -12.14 -17.34
N LEU A 90 8.44 -12.48 -16.58
CA LEU A 90 8.39 -13.47 -15.50
C LEU A 90 8.98 -12.91 -14.21
N SER A 91 8.41 -13.26 -13.06
CA SER A 91 9.09 -13.02 -11.78
C SER A 91 10.30 -13.95 -11.61
N VAL A 92 11.19 -13.61 -10.68
CA VAL A 92 12.30 -14.52 -10.31
C VAL A 92 11.73 -15.68 -9.50
N PRO A 93 11.93 -16.94 -9.92
CA PRO A 93 11.34 -18.08 -9.23
C PRO A 93 11.84 -18.19 -7.79
N ASN A 94 10.90 -18.33 -6.84
CA ASN A 94 11.14 -18.50 -5.41
C ASN A 94 11.02 -19.98 -5.06
N ARG A 95 12.01 -20.53 -4.34
CA ARG A 95 12.01 -21.94 -3.96
C ARG A 95 11.29 -22.12 -2.64
N LYS A 96 10.36 -23.08 -2.60
CA LYS A 96 9.67 -23.50 -1.38
C LYS A 96 9.24 -24.96 -1.51
N ASP A 97 9.49 -25.76 -0.47
CA ASP A 97 9.01 -27.15 -0.36
C ASP A 97 9.26 -28.04 -1.61
N GLY A 98 10.44 -27.94 -2.22
CA GLY A 98 10.80 -28.76 -3.39
C GLY A 98 10.26 -28.25 -4.73
N TRP A 99 9.69 -27.05 -4.77
CA TRP A 99 9.18 -26.39 -5.97
C TRP A 99 9.77 -24.99 -6.13
N TRP A 100 9.84 -24.53 -7.37
CA TRP A 100 10.09 -23.15 -7.74
C TRP A 100 8.77 -22.51 -8.16
N TYR A 101 8.32 -21.48 -7.46
CA TYR A 101 7.10 -20.72 -7.74
C TYR A 101 7.43 -19.39 -8.41
N PHE A 102 6.65 -19.01 -9.42
CA PHE A 102 6.84 -17.77 -10.14
C PHE A 102 5.52 -17.30 -10.77
N SER A 103 5.50 -16.06 -11.24
CA SER A 103 4.39 -15.50 -11.99
C SER A 103 4.82 -15.11 -13.38
N ARG A 104 3.89 -15.17 -14.33
CA ARG A 104 4.04 -14.68 -15.70
C ARG A 104 3.07 -13.57 -15.98
N SER A 105 3.46 -12.68 -16.87
CA SER A 105 2.56 -11.78 -17.57
C SER A 105 2.70 -12.03 -19.07
N VAL A 106 1.61 -11.80 -19.82
CA VAL A 106 1.55 -12.02 -21.26
C VAL A 106 1.06 -10.73 -21.91
N GLU A 107 1.70 -10.30 -22.99
CA GLU A 107 1.26 -9.14 -23.77
C GLU A 107 -0.22 -9.26 -24.19
N GLY A 108 -0.95 -8.15 -24.09
CA GLY A 108 -2.39 -8.08 -24.36
C GLY A 108 -3.29 -8.70 -23.28
N LYS A 109 -2.72 -9.18 -22.16
CA LYS A 109 -3.47 -9.75 -21.03
C LYS A 109 -3.40 -8.88 -19.79
N GLU A 110 -4.50 -8.84 -19.02
CA GLU A 110 -4.69 -7.95 -17.87
C GLU A 110 -4.07 -8.51 -16.59
N TYR A 111 -4.06 -9.84 -16.44
CA TYR A 111 -3.78 -10.53 -15.18
C TYR A 111 -2.58 -11.47 -15.28
N GLY A 112 -1.94 -11.69 -14.13
CA GLY A 112 -0.81 -12.61 -14.00
C GLY A 112 -1.24 -14.09 -14.01
N ILE A 113 -0.30 -14.95 -14.39
CA ILE A 113 -0.43 -16.41 -14.36
C ILE A 113 0.52 -16.94 -13.30
N GLN A 114 0.00 -17.63 -12.30
CA GLN A 114 0.80 -18.26 -11.25
C GLN A 114 1.23 -19.65 -11.69
N CYS A 115 2.54 -19.89 -11.65
CA CYS A 115 3.17 -21.09 -12.18
C CYS A 115 4.13 -21.70 -11.15
N ARG A 116 4.45 -22.97 -11.34
CA ARG A 116 5.54 -23.63 -10.62
C ARG A 116 6.30 -24.61 -11.50
N VAL A 117 7.50 -24.98 -11.08
CA VAL A 117 8.28 -26.07 -11.66
C VAL A 117 9.01 -26.83 -10.56
N ARG A 118 9.19 -28.14 -10.74
CA ARG A 118 9.83 -28.97 -9.72
C ARG A 118 11.29 -28.56 -9.51
N ALA A 119 11.69 -28.37 -8.25
CA ALA A 119 13.09 -28.09 -7.94
C ALA A 119 13.94 -29.37 -8.03
N GLN A 120 15.21 -29.20 -8.40
CA GLN A 120 16.20 -30.27 -8.38
C GLN A 120 16.99 -30.21 -7.07
N ASN A 121 17.34 -31.37 -6.53
CA ASN A 121 18.24 -31.53 -5.39
C ASN A 121 19.50 -32.23 -5.88
N THR A 122 20.51 -31.45 -6.25
CA THR A 122 21.80 -31.92 -6.74
C THR A 122 22.77 -32.25 -5.61
N GLY A 123 22.48 -31.80 -4.38
CA GLY A 123 23.33 -31.96 -3.21
C GLY A 123 24.40 -30.87 -3.07
N ASN A 124 24.41 -29.88 -3.97
CA ASN A 124 25.17 -28.64 -3.81
C ASN A 124 24.21 -27.55 -3.31
N PRO A 125 24.33 -27.09 -2.05
CA PRO A 125 23.38 -26.15 -1.46
C PRO A 125 23.20 -24.87 -2.28
N VAL A 126 24.28 -24.25 -2.77
CA VAL A 126 24.15 -23.00 -3.53
C VAL A 126 23.51 -23.24 -4.90
N ALA A 127 23.85 -24.34 -5.56
CA ALA A 127 23.24 -24.70 -6.84
C ALA A 127 21.75 -25.05 -6.69
N ASP A 128 21.39 -25.75 -5.62
CA ASP A 128 20.01 -26.17 -5.34
C ASP A 128 19.09 -24.97 -5.05
N TRP A 129 19.65 -23.89 -4.51
CA TRP A 129 18.94 -22.63 -4.23
C TRP A 129 19.17 -21.55 -5.30
N THR A 130 19.81 -21.88 -6.43
CA THR A 130 19.89 -20.98 -7.58
C THR A 130 18.63 -21.10 -8.44
N PRO A 131 17.87 -20.01 -8.66
CA PRO A 131 16.65 -20.05 -9.47
C PRO A 131 16.94 -20.50 -10.91
N PRO A 132 16.03 -21.25 -11.57
CA PRO A 132 16.16 -21.54 -12.98
C PRO A 132 16.14 -20.24 -13.79
N ALA A 133 16.92 -20.21 -14.87
CA ALA A 133 16.93 -19.07 -15.78
C ALA A 133 15.55 -18.89 -16.40
N VAL A 134 15.02 -17.66 -16.32
CA VAL A 134 13.73 -17.30 -16.89
C VAL A 134 13.92 -16.46 -18.14
N GLU A 135 13.33 -16.89 -19.25
CA GLU A 135 13.28 -16.12 -20.49
C GLU A 135 11.81 -15.82 -20.83
N ALA A 136 11.54 -14.55 -21.15
CA ALA A 136 10.20 -14.10 -21.49
C ALA A 136 9.66 -14.83 -22.72
N GLY A 137 8.46 -15.38 -22.63
CA GLY A 137 7.84 -16.15 -23.71
C GLY A 137 8.36 -17.59 -23.86
N VAL A 138 9.32 -18.02 -23.03
CA VAL A 138 9.82 -19.40 -23.01
C VAL A 138 9.25 -20.13 -21.80
N GLU A 139 8.67 -21.30 -22.02
CA GLU A 139 8.17 -22.18 -20.95
C GLU A 139 9.33 -22.92 -20.28
N ILE A 140 9.30 -23.04 -18.96
CA ILE A 140 10.31 -23.85 -18.25
C ILE A 140 9.91 -25.33 -18.43
N PRO A 141 10.83 -26.24 -18.80
CA PRO A 141 10.49 -27.66 -18.92
C PRO A 141 9.87 -28.23 -17.64
N GLY A 142 8.67 -28.80 -17.74
CA GLY A 142 7.93 -29.34 -16.60
C GLY A 142 7.20 -28.29 -15.76
N GLU A 143 6.94 -27.12 -16.33
CA GLU A 143 6.12 -26.09 -15.72
C GLU A 143 4.65 -26.51 -15.57
N GLU A 144 4.05 -26.08 -14.46
CA GLU A 144 2.65 -26.31 -14.10
C GLU A 144 1.97 -24.96 -13.80
N VAL A 145 0.82 -24.70 -14.43
CA VAL A 145 -0.02 -23.54 -14.13
C VAL A 145 -0.90 -23.83 -12.91
N LEU A 146 -0.72 -23.06 -11.85
CA LEU A 146 -1.55 -23.12 -10.65
C LEU A 146 -2.87 -22.37 -10.89
N LEU A 147 -2.76 -21.11 -11.32
CA LEU A 147 -3.89 -20.20 -11.54
C LEU A 147 -3.60 -19.25 -12.70
N ASP A 148 -4.46 -19.24 -13.72
CA ASP A 148 -4.44 -18.21 -14.77
C ASP A 148 -5.52 -17.17 -14.46
N GLY A 149 -5.10 -15.99 -13.99
CA GLY A 149 -6.03 -14.91 -13.66
C GLY A 149 -6.83 -14.42 -14.87
N ASN A 150 -6.34 -14.62 -16.10
CA ASN A 150 -7.06 -14.20 -17.31
C ASN A 150 -8.23 -15.12 -17.64
N VAL A 151 -8.07 -16.43 -17.36
CA VAL A 151 -9.16 -17.41 -17.49
C VAL A 151 -10.18 -17.17 -16.39
N GLU A 152 -9.71 -16.97 -15.15
CA GLU A 152 -10.59 -16.71 -14.01
C GLU A 152 -11.38 -15.40 -14.15
N ALA A 153 -10.81 -14.37 -14.79
CA ALA A 153 -11.47 -13.09 -15.01
C ALA A 153 -12.43 -13.07 -16.23
N GLU A 154 -12.48 -14.12 -17.05
CA GLU A 154 -13.24 -14.10 -18.31
C GLU A 154 -14.74 -13.83 -18.08
N GLY A 155 -15.26 -12.78 -18.72
CA GLY A 155 -16.67 -12.39 -18.63
C GLY A 155 -17.06 -11.68 -17.33
N LYS A 156 -16.09 -11.34 -16.46
CA LYS A 156 -16.32 -10.68 -15.18
C LYS A 156 -15.93 -9.20 -15.23
N PRO A 157 -16.66 -8.31 -14.54
CA PRO A 157 -16.36 -6.87 -14.53
C PRO A 157 -15.13 -6.54 -13.67
N PHE A 158 -14.81 -7.38 -12.70
CA PHE A 158 -13.69 -7.23 -11.79
C PHE A 158 -13.09 -8.61 -11.49
N PHE A 159 -11.78 -8.66 -11.20
CA PHE A 159 -11.11 -9.85 -10.72
C PHE A 159 -9.90 -9.49 -9.84
N SER A 160 -9.81 -10.11 -8.67
CA SER A 160 -8.64 -10.08 -7.81
C SER A 160 -8.44 -11.41 -7.08
N VAL A 161 -7.22 -11.65 -6.61
CA VAL A 161 -6.85 -12.81 -5.80
C VAL A 161 -6.52 -12.32 -4.39
N GLY A 162 -7.23 -12.80 -3.38
CA GLY A 162 -7.09 -12.38 -1.97
C GLY A 162 -6.16 -13.26 -1.13
N GLY A 163 -5.83 -14.46 -1.61
CA GLY A 163 -4.94 -15.36 -0.89
C GLY A 163 -4.68 -16.64 -1.64
N THR A 164 -3.50 -17.21 -1.46
CA THR A 164 -3.09 -18.49 -2.05
C THR A 164 -2.22 -19.29 -1.10
N ALA A 165 -2.39 -20.61 -1.08
CA ALA A 165 -1.51 -21.51 -0.33
C ALA A 165 -1.32 -22.84 -1.06
N VAL A 166 -0.20 -23.51 -0.78
CA VAL A 166 0.11 -24.84 -1.28
C VAL A 166 0.50 -25.72 -0.10
N THR A 167 0.06 -26.98 -0.08
CA THR A 167 0.47 -27.95 0.95
C THR A 167 1.95 -28.29 0.84
N ILE A 168 2.58 -28.71 1.95
CA ILE A 168 4.02 -29.03 1.99
C ILE A 168 4.40 -30.11 0.97
N ASP A 169 3.52 -31.09 0.76
CA ASP A 169 3.72 -32.15 -0.23
C ASP A 169 3.54 -31.67 -1.69
N GLY A 170 3.06 -30.44 -1.89
CA GLY A 170 2.81 -29.83 -3.19
C GLY A 170 1.61 -30.40 -3.95
N ASN A 171 0.69 -31.10 -3.28
CA ASN A 171 -0.44 -31.76 -3.96
C ASN A 171 -1.71 -30.91 -4.05
N LEU A 172 -1.95 -30.00 -3.09
CA LEU A 172 -3.16 -29.18 -3.06
C LEU A 172 -2.80 -27.69 -3.16
N TYR A 173 -3.64 -26.94 -3.88
CA TYR A 173 -3.56 -25.49 -4.01
C TYR A 173 -4.88 -24.84 -3.60
N ALA A 174 -4.81 -23.97 -2.60
CA ALA A 174 -5.92 -23.13 -2.18
C ALA A 174 -5.78 -21.74 -2.81
N TYR A 175 -6.88 -21.18 -3.31
CA TYR A 175 -6.91 -19.82 -3.83
C TYR A 175 -8.26 -19.14 -3.56
N ALA A 176 -8.22 -17.86 -3.20
CA ALA A 176 -9.39 -17.04 -2.89
C ALA A 176 -9.54 -15.90 -3.90
N VAL A 177 -10.73 -15.74 -4.49
CA VAL A 177 -10.98 -14.75 -5.58
C VAL A 177 -12.18 -13.85 -5.28
N ASP A 178 -12.06 -12.58 -5.68
CA ASP A 178 -13.11 -11.55 -5.61
C ASP A 178 -13.41 -11.07 -7.05
N ASN A 179 -14.70 -10.97 -7.38
CA ASN A 179 -15.18 -10.57 -8.71
C ASN A 179 -16.05 -9.30 -8.70
N SER A 180 -16.13 -8.60 -7.57
CA SER A 180 -16.94 -7.39 -7.31
C SER A 180 -16.12 -6.20 -6.80
N GLY A 181 -14.92 -6.44 -6.27
CA GLY A 181 -14.05 -5.39 -5.74
C GLY A 181 -14.41 -4.94 -4.32
N ASP A 182 -15.27 -5.68 -3.62
CA ASP A 182 -15.68 -5.43 -2.23
C ASP A 182 -14.81 -6.16 -1.21
N GLU A 183 -13.73 -6.79 -1.67
CA GLU A 183 -12.72 -7.46 -0.85
C GLU A 183 -13.30 -8.63 -0.02
N ARG A 184 -14.33 -9.30 -0.55
CA ARG A 184 -14.87 -10.59 -0.05
C ARG A 184 -14.57 -11.69 -1.06
N PHE A 185 -13.89 -12.73 -0.59
CA PHE A 185 -13.34 -13.74 -1.48
C PHE A 185 -14.10 -15.06 -1.38
N THR A 186 -14.15 -15.78 -2.49
CA THR A 186 -14.55 -17.20 -2.53
C THR A 186 -13.28 -18.05 -2.60
N LEU A 187 -13.05 -18.86 -1.57
CA LEU A 187 -11.93 -19.77 -1.46
C LEU A 187 -12.28 -21.14 -2.06
N ARG A 188 -11.39 -21.64 -2.91
CA ARG A 188 -11.47 -22.93 -3.60
C ARG A 188 -10.18 -23.72 -3.45
N ILE A 189 -10.27 -25.04 -3.54
CA ILE A 189 -9.13 -25.95 -3.48
C ILE A 189 -9.02 -26.75 -4.77
N LYS A 190 -7.82 -26.78 -5.34
CA LYS A 190 -7.46 -27.53 -6.54
C LYS A 190 -6.51 -28.67 -6.18
N ASP A 191 -6.83 -29.88 -6.62
CA ASP A 191 -5.88 -30.99 -6.62
C ASP A 191 -4.92 -30.82 -7.79
N LEU A 192 -3.65 -30.56 -7.50
CA LEU A 192 -2.63 -30.31 -8.51
C LEU A 192 -2.19 -31.58 -9.25
N ARG A 193 -2.57 -32.77 -8.76
CA ARG A 193 -2.25 -34.04 -9.41
C ARG A 193 -3.22 -34.35 -10.55
N THR A 194 -4.48 -33.95 -10.41
CA THR A 194 -5.52 -34.19 -11.43
C THR A 194 -5.91 -32.92 -12.18
N GLY A 195 -5.72 -31.75 -11.57
CA GLY A 195 -6.18 -30.46 -12.05
C GLY A 195 -7.62 -30.13 -11.64
N ASP A 196 -8.31 -31.04 -10.95
CA ASP A 196 -9.72 -30.88 -10.56
C ASP A 196 -9.87 -29.99 -9.33
N LEU A 197 -10.99 -29.28 -9.25
CA LEU A 197 -11.41 -28.63 -8.01
C LEU A 197 -12.02 -29.66 -7.05
N LEU A 198 -11.62 -29.59 -5.79
CA LEU A 198 -12.29 -30.29 -4.70
C LEU A 198 -13.70 -29.70 -4.48
N PRO A 199 -14.64 -30.45 -3.88
CA PRO A 199 -16.01 -29.96 -3.64
C PRO A 199 -16.08 -28.82 -2.63
N ASP A 200 -15.03 -28.61 -1.85
CA ASP A 200 -14.90 -27.60 -0.81
C ASP A 200 -14.89 -26.18 -1.40
N ILE A 201 -15.87 -25.37 -1.00
CA ILE A 201 -16.03 -23.97 -1.41
C ILE A 201 -16.40 -23.18 -0.16
N ILE A 202 -15.56 -22.19 0.19
CA ILE A 202 -15.76 -21.34 1.37
C ILE A 202 -15.98 -19.92 0.88
N GLU A 203 -17.19 -19.40 1.09
CA GLU A 203 -17.59 -18.04 0.68
C GLU A 203 -17.31 -17.02 1.80
N ASN A 204 -17.22 -15.74 1.42
CA ASN A 204 -17.07 -14.61 2.34
C ASN A 204 -15.82 -14.69 3.24
N VAL A 205 -14.72 -15.21 2.71
CA VAL A 205 -13.43 -15.16 3.41
C VAL A 205 -12.75 -13.82 3.16
N PHE A 206 -11.88 -13.43 4.08
CA PHE A 206 -11.00 -12.28 3.96
C PHE A 206 -9.65 -12.67 3.35
N TYR A 207 -8.71 -11.73 3.27
CA TYR A 207 -7.34 -12.00 2.82
C TYR A 207 -6.63 -12.99 3.75
N GLY A 208 -5.75 -13.79 3.14
CA GLY A 208 -4.90 -14.73 3.86
C GLY A 208 -5.52 -16.12 3.96
N VAL A 209 -4.75 -17.13 3.55
CA VAL A 209 -5.10 -18.54 3.63
C VAL A 209 -3.83 -19.34 3.88
N SER A 210 -3.88 -20.33 4.77
CA SER A 210 -2.76 -21.24 5.01
C SER A 210 -3.27 -22.66 5.25
N PHE A 211 -2.54 -23.65 4.74
CA PHE A 211 -2.75 -25.04 5.13
C PHE A 211 -2.08 -25.31 6.49
N SER A 212 -2.63 -26.24 7.27
CA SER A 212 -1.87 -26.89 8.33
C SER A 212 -0.65 -27.64 7.76
N PRO A 213 0.42 -27.86 8.54
CA PRO A 213 1.62 -28.53 8.04
C PRO A 213 1.37 -29.94 7.49
N ASP A 214 0.38 -30.65 8.02
CA ASP A 214 -0.04 -31.98 7.55
C ASP A 214 -0.97 -31.93 6.31
N GLY A 215 -1.40 -30.74 5.88
CA GLY A 215 -2.27 -30.52 4.73
C GLY A 215 -3.72 -30.94 4.92
N THR A 216 -4.16 -31.26 6.14
CA THR A 216 -5.53 -31.74 6.41
C THR A 216 -6.54 -30.62 6.66
N ARG A 217 -6.06 -29.44 7.08
CA ARG A 217 -6.87 -28.27 7.42
C ARG A 217 -6.45 -27.04 6.64
N ILE A 218 -7.40 -26.14 6.45
CA ILE A 218 -7.17 -24.77 5.97
C ILE A 218 -7.56 -23.78 7.06
N PHE A 219 -6.71 -22.80 7.30
CA PHE A 219 -7.01 -21.63 8.12
C PHE A 219 -7.37 -20.45 7.24
N TYR A 220 -8.39 -19.71 7.62
CA TYR A 220 -8.87 -18.52 6.91
C TYR A 220 -9.52 -17.53 7.88
N THR A 221 -9.61 -16.27 7.46
CA THR A 221 -10.25 -15.17 8.21
C THR A 221 -11.61 -14.83 7.63
N VAL A 222 -12.50 -14.30 8.46
CA VAL A 222 -13.77 -13.70 8.03
C VAL A 222 -13.93 -12.32 8.65
N VAL A 223 -14.63 -11.44 7.94
CA VAL A 223 -14.96 -10.09 8.40
C VAL A 223 -16.33 -10.02 9.07
N ASP A 224 -16.51 -9.08 9.98
CA ASP A 224 -17.82 -8.69 10.53
C ASP A 224 -18.57 -7.72 9.59
N ASP A 225 -19.71 -7.21 10.06
CA ASP A 225 -20.57 -6.31 9.28
C ASP A 225 -19.90 -4.96 8.97
N SER A 226 -18.92 -4.53 9.79
CA SER A 226 -18.07 -3.35 9.56
C SER A 226 -16.78 -3.70 8.81
N TRP A 227 -16.76 -4.83 8.08
CA TRP A 227 -15.64 -5.23 7.23
C TRP A 227 -14.31 -5.43 7.98
N ARG A 228 -14.33 -5.61 9.30
CA ARG A 228 -13.13 -5.88 10.11
C ARG A 228 -12.90 -7.38 10.24
N PRO A 229 -11.70 -7.90 9.98
CA PRO A 229 -11.41 -9.32 10.21
C PRO A 229 -11.46 -9.58 11.72
N TYR A 230 -12.37 -10.48 12.11
CA TYR A 230 -12.71 -10.70 13.52
C TYR A 230 -12.73 -12.17 13.93
N GLN A 231 -12.76 -13.12 12.99
CA GLN A 231 -12.58 -14.53 13.32
C GLN A 231 -11.49 -15.16 12.46
N VAL A 232 -10.74 -16.07 13.09
CA VAL A 232 -9.92 -17.07 12.40
C VAL A 232 -10.62 -18.41 12.54
N LYS A 233 -10.89 -19.05 11.40
CA LYS A 233 -11.57 -20.34 11.31
C LYS A 233 -10.65 -21.41 10.73
N SER A 234 -10.99 -22.66 11.04
CA SER A 234 -10.34 -23.84 10.47
C SER A 234 -11.36 -24.73 9.76
N HIS A 235 -11.07 -25.04 8.51
CA HIS A 235 -11.83 -25.97 7.68
C HIS A 235 -11.08 -27.30 7.55
N ILE A 236 -11.76 -28.42 7.84
CA ILE A 236 -11.24 -29.76 7.57
C ILE A 236 -11.67 -30.15 6.16
N LEU A 237 -10.73 -30.54 5.30
CA LEU A 237 -11.04 -30.86 3.91
C LEU A 237 -12.05 -32.02 3.82
N GLY A 238 -13.09 -31.83 3.00
CA GLY A 238 -14.14 -32.80 2.74
C GLY A 238 -15.31 -32.76 3.74
N THR A 239 -15.29 -31.87 4.73
CA THR A 239 -16.42 -31.68 5.66
C THR A 239 -17.32 -30.51 5.23
N PRO A 240 -18.59 -30.45 5.67
CA PRO A 240 -19.42 -29.27 5.46
C PRO A 240 -18.79 -28.02 6.06
N VAL A 241 -18.76 -26.90 5.33
CA VAL A 241 -18.25 -25.59 5.81
C VAL A 241 -19.00 -25.09 7.05
N ALA A 242 -20.25 -25.49 7.22
CA ALA A 242 -21.03 -25.17 8.42
C ALA A 242 -20.48 -25.82 9.71
N ASP A 243 -19.63 -26.84 9.57
CA ASP A 243 -18.98 -27.53 10.69
C ASP A 243 -17.59 -26.93 11.01
N ASP A 244 -17.16 -25.88 10.30
CA ASP A 244 -15.87 -25.24 10.49
C ASP A 244 -15.70 -24.68 11.91
N GLU A 245 -14.52 -24.90 12.47
CA GLU A 245 -14.17 -24.52 13.82
C GLU A 245 -13.74 -23.05 13.89
N VAL A 246 -14.28 -22.28 14.84
CA VAL A 246 -13.76 -20.94 15.16
C VAL A 246 -12.57 -21.10 16.11
N ILE A 247 -11.35 -20.92 15.59
CA ILE A 247 -10.11 -20.98 16.38
C ILE A 247 -10.05 -19.80 17.35
N TYR A 248 -10.42 -18.60 16.87
CA TYR A 248 -10.47 -17.40 17.69
C TYR A 248 -11.46 -16.39 17.14
N GLN A 249 -12.06 -15.60 18.03
CA GLN A 249 -12.93 -14.46 17.73
C GLN A 249 -12.48 -13.24 18.53
N GLU A 250 -12.41 -12.09 17.86
CA GLU A 250 -12.10 -10.79 18.43
C GLU A 250 -13.33 -9.88 18.42
N ASP A 251 -13.88 -9.62 19.61
CA ASP A 251 -15.12 -8.85 19.78
C ASP A 251 -14.87 -7.34 19.95
N ASP A 252 -13.63 -6.91 20.22
CA ASP A 252 -13.29 -5.50 20.28
C ASP A 252 -13.17 -4.91 18.86
N ALA A 253 -14.11 -4.05 18.50
CA ALA A 253 -14.17 -3.40 17.19
C ALA A 253 -12.93 -2.53 16.88
N ALA A 254 -12.13 -2.16 17.88
CA ALA A 254 -10.89 -1.42 17.69
C ALA A 254 -9.66 -2.32 17.40
N MET A 255 -9.85 -3.64 17.31
CA MET A 255 -8.78 -4.61 17.12
C MET A 255 -8.87 -5.33 15.77
N TRP A 256 -7.77 -5.32 15.03
CA TRP A 256 -7.59 -6.09 13.81
C TRP A 256 -7.06 -7.49 14.13
N LEU A 257 -7.72 -8.53 13.63
CA LEU A 257 -7.27 -9.91 13.76
C LEU A 257 -6.65 -10.43 12.46
N GLY A 258 -5.48 -11.05 12.57
CA GLY A 258 -4.82 -11.78 11.50
C GLY A 258 -4.17 -13.06 12.01
N PHE A 259 -3.67 -13.87 11.08
CA PHE A 259 -2.88 -15.04 11.42
C PHE A 259 -1.79 -15.31 10.39
N GLU A 260 -0.76 -16.03 10.84
CA GLU A 260 0.27 -16.61 10.00
C GLU A 260 0.77 -17.93 10.60
N LEU A 261 1.67 -18.61 9.88
CA LEU A 261 2.41 -19.74 10.43
C LEU A 261 3.79 -19.23 10.87
N SER A 262 4.32 -19.75 11.98
CA SER A 262 5.73 -19.53 12.32
C SER A 262 6.64 -20.00 11.19
N SER A 263 7.83 -19.43 11.04
CA SER A 263 8.74 -19.75 9.93
C SER A 263 9.09 -21.25 9.88
N ASP A 264 9.19 -21.88 11.04
CA ASP A 264 9.42 -23.33 11.21
C ASP A 264 8.14 -24.18 11.18
N ARG A 265 6.98 -23.56 10.97
CA ARG A 265 5.63 -24.14 10.83
C ARG A 265 5.22 -25.02 12.02
N ARG A 266 5.70 -24.72 13.22
CA ARG A 266 5.27 -25.40 14.46
C ARG A 266 4.06 -24.73 15.12
N HIS A 267 3.81 -23.46 14.81
CA HIS A 267 2.72 -22.69 15.38
C HIS A 267 1.84 -22.04 14.33
N LEU A 268 0.55 -21.95 14.64
CA LEU A 268 -0.33 -20.90 14.13
C LEU A 268 -0.18 -19.70 15.06
N VAL A 269 0.19 -18.54 14.50
CA VAL A 269 0.43 -17.29 15.21
C VAL A 269 -0.74 -16.37 14.91
N LEU A 270 -1.54 -16.02 15.92
CA LEU A 270 -2.64 -15.07 15.80
C LEU A 270 -2.18 -13.70 16.28
N GLY A 271 -2.15 -12.73 15.37
CA GLY A 271 -1.85 -11.33 15.68
C GLY A 271 -3.15 -10.55 15.87
N ILE A 272 -3.27 -9.88 17.02
CA ILE A 272 -4.43 -9.03 17.34
C ILE A 272 -3.90 -7.65 17.71
N GLY A 273 -4.37 -6.57 17.10
CA GLY A 273 -3.91 -5.26 17.55
C GLY A 273 -4.46 -4.06 16.80
N CYS A 274 -3.97 -2.90 17.24
CA CYS A 274 -4.18 -1.61 16.61
C CYS A 274 -2.82 -0.90 16.45
N SER A 275 -2.83 0.37 16.03
CA SER A 275 -1.60 1.13 15.82
C SER A 275 -0.82 1.44 17.11
N GLU A 276 -1.36 1.18 18.30
CA GLU A 276 -0.74 1.52 19.59
C GLU A 276 -0.28 0.33 20.42
N TYR A 277 -0.96 -0.81 20.31
CA TYR A 277 -0.64 -2.02 21.07
C TYR A 277 -1.20 -3.26 20.38
N SER A 278 -0.67 -4.42 20.76
CA SER A 278 -1.07 -5.71 20.21
C SER A 278 -1.07 -6.81 21.27
N GLU A 279 -1.58 -7.96 20.87
CA GLU A 279 -1.57 -9.23 21.57
C GLU A 279 -1.36 -10.35 20.54
N THR A 280 -0.38 -11.20 20.76
CA THR A 280 -0.15 -12.41 19.97
C THR A 280 -0.59 -13.63 20.77
N ARG A 281 -1.28 -14.55 20.11
CA ARG A 281 -1.67 -15.85 20.66
C ARG A 281 -1.11 -16.98 19.79
N LEU A 282 -0.60 -18.02 20.42
CA LEU A 282 0.05 -19.14 19.76
C LEU A 282 -0.77 -20.41 19.93
N LEU A 283 -1.00 -21.14 18.83
CA LEU A 283 -1.51 -22.52 18.83
C LEU A 283 -0.45 -23.45 18.25
N ARG A 284 -0.16 -24.56 18.94
CA ARG A 284 0.83 -25.54 18.49
C ARG A 284 0.19 -26.58 17.57
N PHE A 285 0.86 -26.94 16.48
CA PHE A 285 0.36 -28.00 15.60
C PHE A 285 0.58 -29.42 16.12
N ASP A 286 1.50 -29.62 17.06
CA ASP A 286 1.69 -30.92 17.74
C ASP A 286 0.74 -31.14 18.93
N ASP A 287 -0.06 -30.13 19.28
CA ASP A 287 -1.15 -30.16 20.25
C ASP A 287 -2.32 -29.30 19.74
N PRO A 288 -2.98 -29.69 18.63
CA PRO A 288 -4.02 -28.88 17.99
C PRO A 288 -5.30 -28.78 18.81
N ASP A 289 -5.54 -29.71 19.74
CA ASP A 289 -6.62 -29.65 20.73
C ASP A 289 -6.24 -28.80 21.96
N GLY A 290 -5.00 -28.30 22.00
CA GLY A 290 -4.48 -27.41 23.03
C GLY A 290 -5.07 -26.01 22.97
N SER A 291 -5.06 -25.30 24.11
CA SER A 291 -5.55 -23.92 24.16
C SER A 291 -4.55 -22.92 23.60
N LEU A 292 -5.05 -21.87 22.95
CA LEU A 292 -4.25 -20.68 22.58
C LEU A 292 -3.50 -20.12 23.78
N SER A 293 -2.19 -19.91 23.61
CA SER A 293 -1.31 -19.31 24.63
C SER A 293 -0.99 -17.85 24.28
N THR A 294 -1.35 -16.91 25.15
CA THR A 294 -1.02 -15.50 24.98
C THR A 294 0.45 -15.23 25.29
N VAL A 295 1.14 -14.47 24.43
CA VAL A 295 2.54 -14.07 24.64
C VAL A 295 2.61 -12.90 25.62
N ILE A 296 2.12 -11.72 25.23
CA ILE A 296 1.95 -10.54 26.09
C ILE A 296 0.51 -10.06 25.94
N SER A 297 -0.19 -9.85 27.06
CA SER A 297 -1.57 -9.35 27.05
C SER A 297 -1.63 -7.92 26.53
N ARG A 298 -2.67 -7.61 25.73
CA ARG A 298 -2.93 -6.23 25.27
C ARG A 298 -3.09 -5.20 26.40
N ASN A 299 -3.46 -5.65 27.60
CA ASN A 299 -3.58 -4.79 28.79
C ASN A 299 -2.27 -4.13 29.19
N GLU A 300 -1.13 -4.71 28.78
CA GLU A 300 0.20 -4.14 28.99
C GLU A 300 0.50 -2.97 28.03
N ARG A 301 -0.35 -2.75 27.02
CA ARG A 301 -0.22 -1.71 25.99
C ARG A 301 1.15 -1.67 25.31
N VAL A 302 1.71 -2.85 25.06
CA VAL A 302 2.93 -3.01 24.26
C VAL A 302 2.53 -3.31 22.82
N LEU A 303 3.11 -2.58 21.87
CA LEU A 303 3.05 -2.94 20.45
C LEU A 303 4.20 -3.89 20.15
N TYR A 304 3.87 -5.09 19.72
CA TYR A 304 4.86 -6.11 19.36
C TYR A 304 4.35 -7.12 18.34
N GLU A 305 5.31 -7.77 17.70
CA GLU A 305 5.14 -8.99 16.90
C GLU A 305 5.94 -10.12 17.56
N ALA A 306 5.51 -11.38 17.40
CA ALA A 306 6.16 -12.53 18.02
C ALA A 306 6.32 -13.70 17.05
N GLU A 307 7.55 -14.21 16.96
CA GLU A 307 7.94 -15.32 16.10
C GLU A 307 8.50 -16.47 16.96
N PRO A 308 7.74 -17.54 17.22
CA PRO A 308 8.22 -18.70 17.96
C PRO A 308 9.07 -19.61 17.06
N PHE A 309 10.26 -19.98 17.54
CA PHE A 309 11.19 -20.83 16.78
C PHE A 309 12.07 -21.70 17.69
N LEU A 310 12.76 -22.68 17.10
CA LEU A 310 13.79 -23.45 17.82
C LEU A 310 15.15 -22.77 17.71
N LEU A 311 15.74 -22.45 18.86
CA LEU A 311 17.10 -21.94 18.95
C LEU A 311 18.02 -23.00 19.56
N GLU A 312 19.16 -23.25 18.91
CA GLU A 312 20.21 -24.12 19.45
C GLU A 312 21.01 -23.37 20.53
N GLY A 313 21.05 -23.95 21.73
CA GLY A 313 21.82 -23.43 22.85
C GLY A 313 23.31 -23.78 22.78
N PRO A 314 24.13 -23.22 23.68
CA PRO A 314 25.58 -23.50 23.74
C PRO A 314 25.94 -24.97 24.00
N ASP A 315 25.00 -25.76 24.51
CA ASP A 315 25.13 -27.20 24.76
C ASP A 315 24.76 -28.06 23.53
N GLY A 316 24.38 -27.43 22.42
CA GLY A 316 23.93 -28.07 21.19
C GLY A 316 22.48 -28.57 21.25
N GLN A 317 21.72 -28.27 22.30
CA GLN A 317 20.31 -28.64 22.38
C GLN A 317 19.42 -27.53 21.81
N LYS A 318 18.42 -27.92 21.03
CA LYS A 318 17.39 -26.99 20.54
C LYS A 318 16.32 -26.82 21.61
N SER A 319 16.02 -25.56 21.92
CA SER A 319 14.94 -25.17 22.83
C SER A 319 14.06 -24.14 22.17
N GLU A 320 12.78 -24.09 22.57
CA GLU A 320 11.86 -23.10 22.06
C GLU A 320 12.19 -21.71 22.61
N ARG A 321 12.15 -20.73 21.72
CA ARG A 321 12.29 -19.30 22.02
C ARG A 321 11.23 -18.54 21.25
N ILE A 322 10.92 -17.35 21.73
CA ILE A 322 10.05 -16.41 21.03
C ILE A 322 10.89 -15.17 20.75
N LEU A 323 11.07 -14.87 19.47
CA LEU A 323 11.62 -13.60 19.03
C LEU A 323 10.50 -12.56 19.10
N ILE A 324 10.73 -11.43 19.74
CA ILE A 324 9.77 -10.33 19.79
C ILE A 324 10.38 -9.05 19.27
N THR A 325 9.72 -8.42 18.30
CA THR A 325 9.98 -7.02 17.92
C THR A 325 9.00 -6.17 18.71
N HIS A 326 9.46 -5.28 19.59
CA HIS A 326 8.56 -4.62 20.55
C HIS A 326 8.95 -3.18 20.87
N ASN A 327 7.94 -2.38 21.24
CA ASN A 327 8.14 -0.98 21.65
C ASN A 327 8.27 -0.76 23.17
N ARG A 328 8.30 -1.82 23.98
CA ARG A 328 8.44 -1.73 25.44
C ARG A 328 9.68 -0.91 25.83
N ASN A 329 9.48 0.33 26.27
CA ASN A 329 10.55 1.31 26.55
C ASN A 329 11.47 1.59 25.35
N ALA A 330 10.97 1.44 24.13
CA ALA A 330 11.71 1.61 22.87
C ALA A 330 10.76 2.16 21.80
N VAL A 331 10.66 3.48 21.66
CA VAL A 331 9.71 4.10 20.72
C VAL A 331 9.97 3.63 19.28
N ASN A 332 11.23 3.48 18.90
CA ASN A 332 11.65 2.95 17.60
C ASN A 332 11.78 1.43 17.55
N SER A 333 11.17 0.74 18.51
CA SER A 333 11.25 -0.71 18.70
C SER A 333 12.66 -1.23 18.98
N MET A 334 12.71 -2.43 19.53
CA MET A 334 13.92 -3.24 19.72
C MET A 334 13.55 -4.71 19.50
N VAL A 335 14.54 -5.60 19.37
CA VAL A 335 14.29 -7.04 19.22
C VAL A 335 14.84 -7.78 20.44
N SER A 336 14.03 -8.66 21.03
CA SER A 336 14.42 -9.49 22.17
C SER A 336 14.08 -10.96 21.97
N LEU A 337 14.82 -11.84 22.65
CA LEU A 337 14.51 -13.25 22.81
C LEU A 337 13.86 -13.49 24.17
N VAL A 338 12.78 -14.26 24.16
CA VAL A 338 12.02 -14.65 25.35
C VAL A 338 12.02 -16.17 25.48
N ASP A 339 12.27 -16.66 26.69
CA ASP A 339 12.01 -18.04 27.05
C ASP A 339 10.50 -18.20 27.35
N PRO A 340 9.78 -19.15 26.74
CA PRO A 340 8.35 -19.35 26.99
C PRO A 340 7.99 -19.49 28.49
N ALA A 341 8.90 -19.96 29.33
CA ALA A 341 8.69 -20.02 30.78
C ALA A 341 8.47 -18.64 31.43
N GLU A 342 9.03 -17.56 30.85
CA GLU A 342 8.84 -16.19 31.33
C GLU A 342 7.40 -15.71 31.14
N LEU A 343 6.67 -16.21 30.14
CA LEU A 343 5.30 -15.77 29.83
C LEU A 343 4.29 -16.09 30.95
N SER A 344 4.64 -17.01 31.85
CA SER A 344 3.86 -17.32 33.06
C SER A 344 3.97 -16.27 34.17
N LYS A 345 4.90 -15.33 34.06
CA LYS A 345 5.16 -14.27 35.04
C LYS A 345 4.51 -12.95 34.62
N PRO A 346 4.16 -12.06 35.57
CA PRO A 346 3.78 -10.68 35.24
C PRO A 346 4.85 -9.98 34.39
N LEU A 347 4.47 -9.13 33.42
CA LEU A 347 5.39 -8.50 32.47
C LEU A 347 6.57 -7.78 33.16
N ALA A 348 6.31 -7.14 34.30
CA ALA A 348 7.31 -6.43 35.11
C ALA A 348 8.40 -7.35 35.69
N GLU A 349 8.13 -8.65 35.84
CA GLU A 349 9.05 -9.66 36.37
C GLU A 349 9.70 -10.52 35.29
N GLN A 350 9.30 -10.35 34.03
CA GLN A 350 9.86 -11.09 32.91
C GLN A 350 11.25 -10.58 32.55
N HIS A 351 12.18 -11.51 32.30
CA HIS A 351 13.53 -11.22 31.84
C HIS A 351 13.71 -11.64 30.38
N TRP A 352 14.02 -10.67 29.53
CA TRP A 352 14.24 -10.89 28.09
C TRP A 352 15.69 -10.60 27.73
N SER A 353 16.20 -11.29 26.72
CA SER A 353 17.53 -11.05 26.17
C SER A 353 17.42 -10.15 24.95
N THR A 354 17.75 -8.86 25.08
CA THR A 354 17.79 -7.94 23.95
C THR A 354 18.88 -8.35 22.96
N VAL A 355 18.52 -8.45 21.67
CA VAL A 355 19.42 -8.86 20.58
C VAL A 355 19.64 -7.74 19.56
N VAL A 356 18.66 -6.87 19.37
CA VAL A 356 18.81 -5.59 18.66
C VAL A 356 18.36 -4.50 19.61
N GLU A 357 19.28 -3.63 19.99
CA GLU A 357 19.02 -2.53 20.93
C GLU A 357 18.20 -1.40 20.28
N HIS A 358 17.47 -0.67 21.12
CA HIS A 358 16.77 0.55 20.71
C HIS A 358 17.73 1.66 20.27
N SER A 359 17.30 2.46 19.28
CA SER A 359 17.97 3.68 18.86
C SER A 359 16.95 4.78 18.54
N ASP A 360 17.22 6.02 18.95
CA ASP A 360 16.39 7.18 18.60
C ASP A 360 16.42 7.49 17.09
N ASP A 361 17.45 7.04 16.37
CA ASP A 361 17.68 7.32 14.94
C ASP A 361 17.37 6.14 14.00
N VAL A 362 17.13 4.94 14.56
CA VAL A 362 16.90 3.71 13.78
C VAL A 362 15.63 3.04 14.27
N ARG A 363 14.64 2.93 13.37
CA ARG A 363 13.41 2.19 13.61
C ARG A 363 13.60 0.73 13.21
N VAL A 364 13.33 -0.20 14.12
CA VAL A 364 13.15 -1.61 13.77
C VAL A 364 11.72 -1.80 13.27
N ASN A 365 11.56 -2.15 12.00
CA ASN A 365 10.24 -2.36 11.39
C ASN A 365 9.68 -3.75 11.72
N GLY A 366 10.55 -4.75 11.80
CA GLY A 366 10.17 -6.14 12.01
C GLY A 366 11.38 -7.07 11.95
N ALA A 367 11.20 -8.31 12.41
CA ALA A 367 12.25 -9.32 12.38
C ALA A 367 11.66 -10.73 12.19
N GLY A 368 12.39 -11.57 11.48
CA GLY A 368 12.06 -12.98 11.26
C GLY A 368 13.31 -13.85 11.27
N VAL A 369 13.14 -15.16 11.12
CA VAL A 369 14.25 -16.11 11.21
C VAL A 369 14.29 -17.08 10.03
N THR A 370 15.50 -17.45 9.65
CA THR A 370 15.77 -18.72 8.95
C THR A 370 16.25 -19.75 9.98
N ALA A 371 16.53 -20.96 9.54
CA ALA A 371 17.14 -22.00 10.37
C ALA A 371 18.52 -21.59 10.92
N THR A 372 19.15 -20.56 10.36
CA THR A 372 20.53 -20.17 10.71
C THR A 372 20.71 -18.69 11.03
N HIS A 373 19.81 -17.80 10.61
CA HIS A 373 19.98 -16.36 10.76
C HIS A 373 18.70 -15.66 11.26
N LEU A 374 18.90 -14.64 12.10
CA LEU A 374 17.95 -13.56 12.33
C LEU A 374 18.04 -12.57 11.17
N VAL A 375 16.90 -12.17 10.62
CA VAL A 375 16.76 -11.18 9.56
C VAL A 375 15.93 -10.01 10.10
N VAL A 376 16.44 -8.79 9.99
CA VAL A 376 15.83 -7.60 10.60
C VAL A 376 15.61 -6.55 9.52
N SER A 377 14.36 -6.08 9.36
CA SER A 377 14.09 -4.86 8.60
C SER A 377 14.24 -3.66 9.52
N ILE A 378 15.06 -2.71 9.10
CA ILE A 378 15.27 -1.45 9.81
C ILE A 378 15.02 -0.27 8.87
N ARG A 379 14.75 0.89 9.47
CA ARG A 379 14.74 2.16 8.78
C ARG A 379 15.73 3.12 9.41
N LYS A 380 16.54 3.73 8.55
CA LYS A 380 17.53 4.74 8.94
C LYS A 380 17.74 5.73 7.80
N ASP A 381 17.84 7.01 8.13
CA ASP A 381 18.00 8.08 7.16
C ASP A 381 16.90 8.05 6.08
N THR A 382 15.62 7.95 6.45
CA THR A 382 14.44 7.89 5.53
C THR A 382 14.32 6.66 4.63
N ILE A 383 15.23 5.68 4.71
CA ILE A 383 15.21 4.50 3.85
C ILE A 383 15.12 3.18 4.64
N GLU A 384 14.48 2.18 4.04
CA GLU A 384 14.46 0.81 4.54
C GLU A 384 15.73 0.04 4.15
N ARG A 385 16.26 -0.74 5.09
CA ARG A 385 17.44 -1.60 4.96
C ARG A 385 17.21 -2.95 5.63
N VAL A 386 18.00 -3.94 5.25
CA VAL A 386 17.97 -5.28 5.84
C VAL A 386 19.28 -5.57 6.54
N GLN A 387 19.21 -6.04 7.78
CA GLN A 387 20.34 -6.58 8.54
C GLN A 387 20.17 -8.07 8.76
N VAL A 388 21.27 -8.82 8.79
CA VAL A 388 21.26 -10.24 9.16
C VAL A 388 22.29 -10.54 10.25
N MET A 389 21.97 -11.48 11.12
CA MET A 389 22.85 -11.98 12.19
C MET A 389 22.71 -13.49 12.31
N PRO A 390 23.80 -14.26 12.51
CA PRO A 390 23.70 -15.68 12.80
C PRO A 390 22.91 -15.94 14.09
N LEU A 391 22.08 -16.98 14.10
CA LEU A 391 21.39 -17.47 15.32
C LEU A 391 22.39 -18.06 16.32
N SER A 392 23.54 -18.56 15.86
CA SER A 392 24.59 -19.07 16.73
C SER A 392 25.11 -17.99 17.69
N GLY A 393 24.90 -18.20 18.98
CA GLY A 393 25.30 -17.26 20.03
C GLY A 393 24.38 -16.05 20.20
N LEU A 394 23.26 -15.97 19.46
CA LEU A 394 22.28 -14.90 19.56
C LEU A 394 21.75 -14.77 20.99
N GLY A 395 21.68 -13.54 21.52
CA GLY A 395 21.26 -13.28 22.90
C GLY A 395 22.30 -13.64 23.97
N THR A 396 23.52 -14.01 23.58
CA THR A 396 24.63 -14.30 24.50
C THR A 396 25.79 -13.33 24.27
N SER A 397 26.82 -13.39 25.11
CA SER A 397 28.07 -12.63 24.90
C SER A 397 28.85 -13.01 23.63
N ALA A 398 28.48 -14.11 22.97
CA ALA A 398 29.06 -14.56 21.70
C ALA A 398 28.28 -14.06 20.47
N GLN A 399 27.23 -13.24 20.65
CA GLN A 399 26.47 -12.66 19.55
C GLN A 399 27.36 -11.87 18.59
N GLN A 400 27.17 -12.08 17.30
CA GLN A 400 27.89 -11.37 16.24
C GLN A 400 27.20 -10.06 15.89
N ALA A 401 27.99 -9.11 15.36
CA ALA A 401 27.46 -7.86 14.84
C ALA A 401 26.57 -8.11 13.60
N PRO A 402 25.55 -7.27 13.37
CA PRO A 402 24.74 -7.33 12.16
C PRO A 402 25.57 -7.07 10.91
N VAL A 403 25.22 -7.77 9.84
CA VAL A 403 25.75 -7.57 8.49
C VAL A 403 24.65 -6.97 7.62
N GLU A 404 24.98 -5.91 6.87
CA GLU A 404 24.10 -5.27 5.90
C GLU A 404 24.59 -5.56 4.48
N PRO A 405 23.69 -5.89 3.53
CA PRO A 405 24.01 -5.85 2.11
C PRO A 405 24.38 -4.43 1.68
N ALA A 406 25.48 -4.28 0.94
CA ALA A 406 25.96 -2.98 0.49
C ALA A 406 25.39 -2.60 -0.88
N PHE A 407 24.94 -1.35 -1.02
CA PHE A 407 24.44 -0.76 -2.26
C PHE A 407 25.09 0.61 -2.50
N ASP A 408 25.24 1.00 -3.77
CA ASP A 408 25.99 2.21 -4.16
C ASP A 408 25.18 3.52 -4.08
N GLU A 409 23.84 3.45 -4.09
CA GLU A 409 22.96 4.62 -4.05
C GLU A 409 22.64 5.05 -2.61
N GLU A 410 22.43 6.35 -2.37
CA GLU A 410 21.98 6.88 -1.07
C GLU A 410 20.47 6.75 -0.88
N LEU A 411 19.68 6.98 -1.95
CA LEU A 411 18.22 6.99 -1.93
C LEU A 411 17.67 5.72 -2.58
N TYR A 412 17.73 4.62 -1.83
CA TYR A 412 17.19 3.33 -2.25
C TYR A 412 16.25 2.77 -1.20
N THR A 413 15.57 1.69 -1.56
CA THR A 413 14.83 0.84 -0.65
C THR A 413 15.24 -0.60 -0.89
N SER A 414 15.59 -1.31 0.19
CA SER A 414 15.89 -2.73 0.16
C SER A 414 15.08 -3.45 1.24
N GLY A 415 14.25 -4.40 0.83
CA GLY A 415 13.40 -5.19 1.73
C GLY A 415 13.47 -6.67 1.43
N VAL A 416 13.08 -7.51 2.39
CA VAL A 416 13.02 -8.97 2.22
C VAL A 416 11.81 -9.32 1.35
N GLY A 417 12.05 -9.88 0.16
CA GLY A 417 11.01 -10.36 -0.75
C GLY A 417 10.59 -11.82 -0.50
N GLY A 418 11.34 -12.55 0.33
CA GLY A 418 11.01 -13.90 0.78
C GLY A 418 12.22 -14.70 1.24
N SER A 419 12.00 -15.63 2.16
CA SER A 419 12.99 -16.62 2.57
C SER A 419 12.26 -17.90 2.91
N ASP A 420 12.70 -19.03 2.36
CA ASP A 420 12.35 -20.31 2.94
C ASP A 420 13.19 -20.50 4.22
N TYR A 421 12.64 -21.21 5.20
CA TYR A 421 13.27 -21.37 6.50
C TYR A 421 14.65 -22.04 6.40
N GLU A 422 14.81 -23.02 5.52
CA GLU A 422 16.07 -23.76 5.35
C GLU A 422 17.00 -23.15 4.28
N ALA A 423 16.63 -21.99 3.73
CA ALA A 423 17.41 -21.37 2.66
C ALA A 423 18.75 -20.82 3.17
N PRO A 424 19.87 -21.08 2.47
CA PRO A 424 21.16 -20.42 2.74
C PRO A 424 21.21 -19.01 2.14
N VAL A 425 20.11 -18.54 1.53
CA VAL A 425 19.97 -17.22 0.91
C VAL A 425 18.65 -16.61 1.33
N ILE A 426 18.59 -15.29 1.37
CA ILE A 426 17.33 -14.55 1.46
C ILE A 426 17.11 -13.77 0.17
N ARG A 427 15.86 -13.67 -0.30
CA ARG A 427 15.54 -12.84 -1.44
C ARG A 427 15.37 -11.39 -1.00
N LEU A 428 16.08 -10.49 -1.65
CA LEU A 428 15.93 -9.05 -1.45
C LEU A 428 15.31 -8.42 -2.70
N GLY A 429 14.29 -7.61 -2.49
CA GLY A 429 13.83 -6.62 -3.46
C GLY A 429 14.62 -5.33 -3.23
N TYR A 430 15.12 -4.74 -4.31
CA TYR A 430 15.84 -3.47 -4.29
C TYR A 430 15.31 -2.55 -5.39
N THR A 431 15.19 -1.27 -5.09
CA THR A 431 14.90 -0.25 -6.11
C THR A 431 15.42 1.10 -5.63
N SER A 432 15.61 2.03 -6.56
CA SER A 432 15.76 3.46 -6.24
C SER A 432 14.77 4.26 -7.10
N TYR A 433 14.87 5.58 -7.09
CA TYR A 433 14.05 6.41 -7.98
C TYR A 433 14.35 6.23 -9.47
N PHE A 434 15.59 5.85 -9.83
CA PHE A 434 16.05 5.69 -11.22
C PHE A 434 16.79 4.38 -11.49
N THR A 435 16.93 3.51 -10.49
CA THR A 435 17.28 2.10 -10.68
C THR A 435 15.98 1.29 -10.67
N PRO A 436 15.63 0.63 -11.79
CA PRO A 436 14.46 -0.25 -11.86
C PRO A 436 14.52 -1.36 -10.81
N SER A 437 13.36 -1.96 -10.50
CA SER A 437 13.29 -3.03 -9.52
C SER A 437 14.29 -4.15 -9.84
N ARG A 438 15.15 -4.44 -8.86
CA ARG A 438 16.12 -5.53 -8.85
C ARG A 438 15.70 -6.57 -7.82
N VAL A 439 15.95 -7.83 -8.17
CA VAL A 439 15.82 -8.97 -7.26
C VAL A 439 17.20 -9.57 -7.07
N TYR A 440 17.62 -9.65 -5.81
CA TYR A 440 18.86 -10.29 -5.41
C TYR A 440 18.56 -11.56 -4.60
N ASP A 441 19.43 -12.55 -4.72
CA ASP A 441 19.63 -13.50 -3.64
C ASP A 441 20.83 -12.99 -2.82
N PHE A 442 20.62 -12.77 -1.53
CA PHE A 442 21.69 -12.48 -0.61
C PHE A 442 22.11 -13.76 0.10
N VAL A 443 23.31 -14.25 -0.23
CA VAL A 443 23.91 -15.40 0.43
C VAL A 443 24.23 -15.01 1.86
N LEU A 444 23.65 -15.76 2.81
CA LEU A 444 23.75 -15.44 4.22
C LEU A 444 25.20 -15.55 4.71
N PRO A 445 25.66 -14.63 5.58
CA PRO A 445 27.02 -14.66 6.09
C PRO A 445 27.38 -15.98 6.78
N THR A 446 28.62 -16.42 6.61
CA THR A 446 29.18 -17.58 7.31
C THR A 446 30.58 -17.25 7.81
N ALA A 447 31.21 -18.16 8.56
CA ALA A 447 32.61 -17.97 8.98
C ALA A 447 33.56 -17.80 7.78
N ASP A 448 33.27 -18.46 6.65
CA ASP A 448 34.07 -18.37 5.42
C ASP A 448 33.64 -17.20 4.51
N LEU A 449 32.42 -16.68 4.69
CA LEU A 449 31.85 -15.55 3.95
C LEU A 449 31.25 -14.52 4.93
N PRO A 450 32.08 -13.79 5.71
CA PRO A 450 31.60 -12.97 6.82
C PRO A 450 30.75 -11.76 6.40
N ALA A 451 30.84 -11.32 5.14
CA ALA A 451 30.04 -10.22 4.60
C ALA A 451 28.77 -10.66 3.86
N GLY A 452 28.55 -11.98 3.71
CA GLY A 452 27.58 -12.49 2.74
C GLY A 452 27.98 -12.16 1.28
N GLU A 453 27.07 -12.43 0.34
CA GLU A 453 27.27 -12.11 -1.08
C GLU A 453 25.94 -11.72 -1.72
N LEU A 454 25.91 -10.59 -2.44
CA LEU A 454 24.75 -10.16 -3.23
C LEU A 454 24.84 -10.70 -4.65
N LEU A 455 23.87 -11.54 -5.04
CA LEU A 455 23.76 -12.12 -6.37
C LEU A 455 22.55 -11.54 -7.09
N LEU A 456 22.80 -10.67 -8.08
CA LEU A 456 21.72 -10.11 -8.92
C LEU A 456 21.08 -11.24 -9.73
N ARG A 457 19.77 -11.43 -9.55
CA ARG A 457 18.99 -12.43 -10.30
C ARG A 457 18.23 -11.82 -11.46
N LYS A 458 17.68 -10.63 -11.23
CA LYS A 458 16.94 -9.90 -12.26
C LYS A 458 17.00 -8.41 -11.99
N GLU A 459 17.20 -7.64 -13.04
CA GLU A 459 16.79 -6.24 -13.11
C GLU A 459 15.59 -6.16 -14.06
N SER A 460 14.54 -5.47 -13.64
CA SER A 460 13.35 -5.28 -14.48
C SER A 460 13.70 -4.36 -15.65
N PRO A 461 13.58 -4.82 -16.90
CA PRO A 461 13.96 -4.00 -18.05
C PRO A 461 12.96 -2.85 -18.22
N VAL A 462 13.48 -1.68 -18.58
CA VAL A 462 12.69 -0.51 -18.98
C VAL A 462 12.95 -0.29 -20.46
N LEU A 463 11.91 -0.46 -21.28
CA LEU A 463 11.99 -0.34 -22.73
C LEU A 463 11.99 1.14 -23.17
N GLY A 464 12.01 1.40 -24.48
CA GLY A 464 11.88 2.75 -25.02
C GLY A 464 13.13 3.63 -24.89
N GLY A 465 14.31 3.02 -24.69
CA GLY A 465 15.60 3.74 -24.63
C GLY A 465 15.85 4.50 -23.32
N TYR A 466 15.24 4.03 -22.22
CA TYR A 466 15.45 4.54 -20.87
C TYR A 466 16.94 4.55 -20.50
N ASP A 467 17.39 5.67 -19.95
CA ASP A 467 18.70 5.85 -19.35
C ASP A 467 18.53 6.57 -18.02
N GLY A 468 18.84 5.90 -16.91
CA GLY A 468 18.71 6.49 -15.57
C GLY A 468 19.57 7.74 -15.38
N SER A 469 20.63 7.91 -16.16
CA SER A 469 21.48 9.11 -16.14
C SER A 469 20.83 10.35 -16.76
N ASP A 470 19.63 10.22 -17.35
CA ASP A 470 18.81 11.36 -17.79
C ASP A 470 18.11 12.07 -16.62
N TYR A 471 18.12 11.47 -15.42
CA TYR A 471 17.41 11.97 -14.25
C TYR A 471 18.32 12.15 -13.03
N VAL A 472 17.84 12.96 -12.07
CA VAL A 472 18.55 13.25 -10.82
C VAL A 472 17.56 13.14 -9.67
N ALA A 473 17.95 12.42 -8.62
CA ALA A 473 17.26 12.37 -7.33
C ALA A 473 18.17 12.97 -6.26
N THR A 474 17.66 13.89 -5.44
CA THR A 474 18.37 14.43 -4.27
C THR A 474 17.49 14.39 -3.04
N ARG A 475 18.15 14.34 -1.87
CA ARG A 475 17.51 14.58 -0.57
C ARG A 475 17.65 16.05 -0.21
N GLU A 476 16.51 16.70 -0.05
CA GLU A 476 16.43 18.09 0.39
C GLU A 476 15.59 18.18 1.67
N TRP A 477 15.47 19.37 2.23
CA TRP A 477 14.80 19.58 3.51
C TRP A 477 14.02 20.89 3.51
N ALA A 478 12.71 20.80 3.71
CA ALA A 478 11.88 21.96 4.03
C ALA A 478 11.95 22.25 5.53
N GLU A 479 11.68 23.49 5.93
CA GLU A 479 11.56 23.89 7.32
C GLU A 479 10.11 24.22 7.62
N ALA A 480 9.49 23.43 8.50
CA ALA A 480 8.14 23.69 8.99
C ALA A 480 8.12 24.91 9.93
N ALA A 481 6.94 25.45 10.19
CA ALA A 481 6.78 26.65 11.01
C ALA A 481 7.25 26.48 12.46
N ASP A 482 7.31 25.24 12.97
CA ASP A 482 7.82 24.90 14.30
C ASP A 482 9.34 24.61 14.31
N GLY A 483 10.03 24.80 13.19
CA GLY A 483 11.47 24.54 13.02
C GLY A 483 11.82 23.10 12.64
N THR A 484 10.83 22.21 12.53
CA THR A 484 11.05 20.82 12.12
C THR A 484 11.59 20.78 10.69
N ARG A 485 12.64 19.97 10.45
CA ARG A 485 13.21 19.74 9.13
C ARG A 485 12.49 18.56 8.48
N VAL A 486 11.64 18.83 7.49
CA VAL A 486 10.86 17.83 6.75
C VAL A 486 11.70 17.33 5.57
N PRO A 487 12.06 16.03 5.51
CA PRO A 487 12.82 15.49 4.38
C PRO A 487 12.00 15.53 3.09
N LEU A 488 12.67 15.80 1.97
CA LEU A 488 12.10 15.80 0.63
C LEU A 488 12.96 14.92 -0.29
N SER A 489 12.31 14.06 -1.07
CA SER A 489 12.96 13.46 -2.24
C SER A 489 12.60 14.26 -3.49
N VAL A 490 13.60 14.85 -4.14
CA VAL A 490 13.41 15.77 -5.26
C VAL A 490 13.89 15.13 -6.55
N LEU A 491 12.96 14.90 -7.46
CA LEU A 491 13.16 14.16 -8.70
C LEU A 491 12.97 15.09 -9.90
N ARG A 492 13.91 15.10 -10.83
CA ARG A 492 13.80 15.90 -12.06
C ARG A 492 14.59 15.29 -13.20
N HIS A 493 14.21 15.62 -14.43
CA HIS A 493 15.07 15.41 -15.58
C HIS A 493 16.29 16.35 -15.52
N LYS A 494 17.46 15.89 -15.96
CA LYS A 494 18.73 16.64 -15.85
C LYS A 494 18.75 17.94 -16.65
N ALA A 495 17.94 18.03 -17.70
CA ALA A 495 17.83 19.21 -18.56
C ALA A 495 17.00 20.35 -17.94
N VAL A 496 16.29 20.10 -16.83
CA VAL A 496 15.56 21.16 -16.11
C VAL A 496 16.56 22.15 -15.51
N LYS A 497 16.39 23.43 -15.84
CA LYS A 497 17.26 24.52 -15.39
C LYS A 497 16.74 25.09 -14.08
N GLN A 498 17.66 25.65 -13.29
CA GLN A 498 17.33 26.38 -12.08
C GLN A 498 17.12 27.87 -12.41
N ASP A 499 16.06 28.16 -13.16
CA ASP A 499 15.66 29.51 -13.62
C ASP A 499 14.20 29.86 -13.26
N SER A 500 13.58 29.12 -12.34
CA SER A 500 12.21 29.31 -11.85
C SER A 500 11.14 29.24 -12.93
N THR A 501 11.34 28.42 -13.97
CA THR A 501 10.38 28.27 -15.07
C THR A 501 9.67 26.91 -15.12
N ALA A 502 10.19 25.89 -14.45
CA ALA A 502 9.63 24.54 -14.52
C ALA A 502 8.25 24.43 -13.84
N ALA A 503 7.49 23.41 -14.21
CA ALA A 503 6.32 23.00 -13.46
C ALA A 503 6.72 22.11 -12.26
N GLY A 504 5.96 22.15 -11.19
CA GLY A 504 6.19 21.35 -9.98
C GLY A 504 5.01 20.47 -9.61
N LEU A 505 5.28 19.31 -9.05
CA LEU A 505 4.30 18.43 -8.43
C LEU A 505 4.80 18.00 -7.06
N VAL A 506 4.00 18.21 -6.01
CA VAL A 506 4.26 17.69 -4.66
C VAL A 506 3.33 16.52 -4.39
N TYR A 507 3.90 15.40 -3.96
CA TYR A 507 3.18 14.19 -3.55
C TYR A 507 3.37 13.94 -2.05
N GLY A 508 2.32 13.48 -1.36
CA GLY A 508 2.38 13.17 0.08
C GLY A 508 1.27 12.22 0.56
N TYR A 509 1.49 11.62 1.72
CA TYR A 509 0.57 10.69 2.38
C TYR A 509 0.38 11.05 3.86
N GLY A 510 1.37 10.72 4.71
CA GLY A 510 1.48 11.25 6.08
C GLY A 510 0.51 10.68 7.12
N SER A 511 0.21 9.38 7.07
CA SER A 511 -0.64 8.68 8.06
C SER A 511 -0.17 7.23 8.28
N TYR A 512 -0.60 6.63 9.40
CA TYR A 512 -0.41 5.21 9.73
C TYR A 512 1.05 4.72 9.81
N GLU A 513 2.01 5.62 10.02
CA GLU A 513 3.45 5.32 9.97
C GLU A 513 3.94 4.86 8.57
N LEU A 514 3.10 4.97 7.53
CA LEU A 514 3.47 4.54 6.18
C LEU A 514 4.52 5.48 5.57
N SER A 515 5.70 4.94 5.25
CA SER A 515 6.79 5.69 4.64
C SER A 515 6.69 5.74 3.11
N MET A 516 6.92 6.91 2.53
CA MET A 516 6.96 7.09 1.07
C MET A 516 8.36 6.81 0.52
N ASP A 517 8.77 5.54 0.55
CA ASP A 517 10.12 5.08 0.22
C ASP A 517 10.58 5.36 -1.23
N PRO A 518 11.91 5.47 -1.47
CA PRO A 518 12.47 5.49 -2.81
C PRO A 518 12.03 4.29 -3.66
N GLY A 519 11.32 4.58 -4.76
CA GLY A 519 10.78 3.57 -5.64
C GLY A 519 10.72 4.00 -7.10
N PHE A 520 11.08 3.06 -7.99
CA PHE A 520 11.05 3.29 -9.43
C PHE A 520 9.60 3.24 -9.94
N GLY A 521 9.19 4.29 -10.64
CA GLY A 521 7.84 4.38 -11.21
C GLY A 521 7.91 4.73 -12.69
N ILE A 522 7.64 3.75 -13.57
CA ILE A 522 7.66 3.94 -15.03
C ILE A 522 6.80 5.13 -15.46
N ALA A 523 5.59 5.25 -14.91
CA ALA A 523 4.71 6.35 -15.25
C ALA A 523 5.29 7.73 -14.90
N ARG A 524 6.04 7.83 -13.80
CA ARG A 524 6.61 9.10 -13.31
C ARG A 524 7.52 9.74 -14.36
N LEU A 525 8.21 8.91 -15.15
CA LEU A 525 9.07 9.37 -16.24
C LEU A 525 8.33 10.27 -17.23
N SER A 526 7.04 10.00 -17.50
CA SER A 526 6.22 10.80 -18.41
C SER A 526 6.04 12.26 -17.94
N LEU A 527 6.03 12.52 -16.63
CA LEU A 527 6.02 13.88 -16.07
C LEU A 527 7.43 14.50 -16.07
N LEU A 528 8.45 13.73 -15.67
CA LEU A 528 9.84 14.19 -15.64
C LEU A 528 10.33 14.58 -17.05
N ASP A 529 9.97 13.79 -18.06
CA ASP A 529 10.29 14.02 -19.48
C ASP A 529 9.60 15.27 -20.03
N ARG A 530 8.54 15.76 -19.38
CA ARG A 530 7.88 17.05 -19.67
C ARG A 530 8.43 18.21 -18.83
N GLY A 531 9.52 17.97 -18.11
CA GLY A 531 10.21 18.96 -17.29
C GLY A 531 9.52 19.27 -15.96
N VAL A 532 8.58 18.44 -15.51
CA VAL A 532 7.99 18.57 -14.18
C VAL A 532 9.02 18.16 -13.13
N VAL A 533 9.22 19.00 -12.11
CA VAL A 533 9.96 18.65 -10.89
C VAL A 533 9.01 17.96 -9.94
N PHE A 534 9.29 16.70 -9.61
CA PHE A 534 8.46 15.87 -8.75
C PHE A 534 9.08 15.80 -7.35
N VAL A 535 8.35 16.25 -6.33
CA VAL A 535 8.78 16.21 -4.92
C VAL A 535 7.91 15.21 -4.17
N ILE A 536 8.54 14.28 -3.47
CA ILE A 536 7.88 13.47 -2.44
C ILE A 536 8.18 14.12 -1.09
N ALA A 537 7.15 14.56 -0.40
CA ALA A 537 7.27 15.17 0.92
C ALA A 537 7.10 14.10 2.01
N HIS A 538 8.17 13.83 2.76
CA HIS A 538 8.20 12.86 3.85
C HIS A 538 7.67 13.48 5.15
N ILE A 539 6.41 13.93 5.11
CA ILE A 539 5.73 14.71 6.15
C ILE A 539 5.44 13.88 7.42
N ARG A 540 5.31 14.55 8.58
CA ARG A 540 4.90 13.89 9.83
C ARG A 540 3.58 13.15 9.68
N GLY A 541 3.46 12.05 10.41
CA GLY A 541 2.41 11.03 10.27
C GLY A 541 2.85 9.84 9.41
N GLY A 542 3.90 10.00 8.58
CA GLY A 542 4.65 8.89 8.01
C GLY A 542 5.70 8.32 8.99
N GLY A 543 6.39 7.25 8.59
CA GLY A 543 7.41 6.57 9.39
C GLY A 543 8.86 6.90 9.04
N GLU A 544 9.12 7.87 8.16
CA GLU A 544 10.44 8.04 7.52
C GLU A 544 11.59 8.30 8.51
N LEU A 545 11.33 9.01 9.59
CA LEU A 545 12.31 9.28 10.65
C LEU A 545 12.07 8.43 11.91
N GLY A 546 11.34 7.33 11.77
CA GLY A 546 10.95 6.44 12.86
C GLY A 546 9.63 6.83 13.52
N ARG A 547 9.32 6.17 14.64
CA ARG A 547 7.97 6.17 15.23
C ARG A 547 7.52 7.52 15.75
N HIS A 548 8.45 8.32 16.29
CA HIS A 548 8.14 9.67 16.76
C HIS A 548 7.62 10.56 15.61
N TRP A 549 8.11 10.36 14.38
CA TRP A 549 7.66 11.10 13.20
C TRP A 549 6.19 10.86 12.87
N TYR A 550 5.73 9.63 13.11
CA TYR A 550 4.32 9.27 13.01
C TYR A 550 3.51 9.85 14.16
N GLU A 551 3.95 9.67 15.40
CA GLU A 551 3.24 10.17 16.60
C GLU A 551 3.05 11.69 16.58
N ASP A 552 4.02 12.43 16.04
CA ASP A 552 3.94 13.88 15.84
C ASP A 552 3.09 14.32 14.64
N GLY A 553 2.48 13.40 13.90
CA GLY A 553 1.50 13.66 12.84
C GLY A 553 0.21 12.87 13.02
N LYS A 554 -0.13 12.51 14.26
CA LYS A 554 -1.23 11.62 14.64
C LYS A 554 -2.12 12.27 15.70
N LYS A 555 -3.40 11.88 15.80
CA LYS A 555 -4.37 12.40 16.79
C LYS A 555 -4.34 13.94 16.89
N LEU A 556 -4.06 14.48 18.08
CA LEU A 556 -4.03 15.94 18.35
C LEU A 556 -2.80 16.67 17.76
N SER A 557 -1.91 15.94 17.09
CA SER A 557 -0.81 16.50 16.31
C SER A 557 -1.06 16.41 14.80
N LYS A 558 -2.22 15.90 14.35
CA LYS A 558 -2.47 15.60 12.93
C LYS A 558 -2.27 16.79 11.98
N LYS A 559 -2.50 18.02 12.45
CA LYS A 559 -2.30 19.23 11.64
C LYS A 559 -0.86 19.43 11.16
N ASN A 560 0.12 18.83 11.86
CA ASN A 560 1.52 18.87 11.45
C ASN A 560 1.70 18.25 10.05
N THR A 561 0.99 17.16 9.73
CA THR A 561 0.96 16.56 8.38
C THR A 561 0.65 17.61 7.31
N PHE A 562 -0.37 18.45 7.53
CA PHE A 562 -0.82 19.43 6.54
C PHE A 562 0.15 20.62 6.44
N THR A 563 0.66 21.11 7.57
CA THR A 563 1.59 22.24 7.59
C THR A 563 2.97 21.87 7.04
N ASP A 564 3.42 20.63 7.26
CA ASP A 564 4.67 20.11 6.68
C ASP A 564 4.57 20.01 5.16
N PHE A 565 3.42 19.60 4.64
CA PHE A 565 3.19 19.56 3.20
C PHE A 565 3.16 20.95 2.56
N ILE A 566 2.58 21.93 3.25
CA ILE A 566 2.63 23.33 2.83
C ILE A 566 4.07 23.86 2.86
N ALA A 567 4.87 23.50 3.87
CA ALA A 567 6.28 23.87 3.94
C ALA A 567 7.10 23.23 2.80
N ALA A 568 6.81 21.97 2.43
CA ALA A 568 7.40 21.32 1.26
C ALA A 568 7.04 22.06 -0.05
N THR A 569 5.79 22.52 -0.17
CA THR A 569 5.32 23.32 -1.30
C THR A 569 6.02 24.67 -1.38
N ASP A 570 6.20 25.34 -0.23
CA ASP A 570 6.93 26.61 -0.14
C ASP A 570 8.40 26.45 -0.52
N TRP A 571 9.03 25.36 -0.05
CA TRP A 571 10.39 25.02 -0.45
C TRP A 571 10.48 24.82 -1.97
N LEU A 572 9.54 24.09 -2.58
CA LEU A 572 9.54 23.85 -4.02
C LEU A 572 9.41 25.16 -4.82
N ALA A 573 8.52 26.06 -4.39
CA ALA A 573 8.37 27.39 -4.99
C ALA A 573 9.66 28.24 -4.88
N GLN A 574 10.45 28.05 -3.82
CA GLN A 574 11.70 28.79 -3.56
C GLN A 574 12.96 28.11 -4.10
N SER A 575 12.84 26.87 -4.58
CA SER A 575 13.96 26.03 -5.00
C SER A 575 14.78 26.61 -6.17
N GLY A 576 14.22 27.57 -6.90
CA GLY A 576 14.80 28.11 -8.11
C GLY A 576 14.59 27.23 -9.35
N TRP A 577 13.98 26.05 -9.24
CA TRP A 577 13.60 25.25 -10.41
C TRP A 577 12.20 25.59 -10.90
N VAL A 578 11.24 25.65 -9.98
CA VAL A 578 9.80 25.70 -10.28
C VAL A 578 9.27 27.14 -10.23
N ALA A 579 8.32 27.44 -11.12
CA ALA A 579 7.53 28.67 -11.05
C ALA A 579 6.47 28.55 -9.94
N PRO A 580 6.38 29.49 -8.97
CA PRO A 580 5.46 29.38 -7.84
C PRO A 580 3.97 29.26 -8.22
N ASP A 581 3.58 29.75 -9.39
CA ASP A 581 2.21 29.69 -9.93
C ASP A 581 1.95 28.44 -10.80
N ARG A 582 2.91 27.51 -10.86
CA ARG A 582 2.84 26.23 -11.62
C ARG A 582 3.15 25.04 -10.71
N ILE A 583 2.44 24.91 -9.60
CA ILE A 583 2.60 23.78 -8.66
C ILE A 583 1.29 23.02 -8.55
N ALA A 584 1.35 21.70 -8.69
CA ALA A 584 0.23 20.81 -8.39
C ALA A 584 0.49 19.97 -7.13
N ALA A 585 -0.58 19.48 -6.51
CA ALA A 585 -0.53 18.53 -5.41
C ALA A 585 -1.24 17.21 -5.77
N LEU A 586 -0.71 16.09 -5.28
CA LEU A 586 -1.27 14.76 -5.45
C LEU A 586 -1.20 13.96 -4.14
N GLY A 587 -2.29 13.30 -3.77
CA GLY A 587 -2.37 12.40 -2.62
C GLY A 587 -3.59 11.51 -2.69
N GLY A 588 -3.50 10.30 -2.12
CA GLY A 588 -4.56 9.29 -2.18
C GLY A 588 -4.93 8.69 -0.81
N SER A 589 -6.18 8.25 -0.63
CA SER A 589 -6.70 7.68 0.63
C SER A 589 -6.56 8.69 1.79
N ALA A 590 -5.78 8.41 2.84
CA ALA A 590 -5.43 9.41 3.84
C ALA A 590 -4.53 10.54 3.31
N GLY A 591 -3.78 10.32 2.22
CA GLY A 591 -3.19 11.41 1.43
C GLY A 591 -4.24 12.28 0.74
N GLY A 592 -5.46 11.77 0.53
CA GLY A 592 -6.62 12.54 0.07
C GLY A 592 -7.23 13.43 1.17
N LEU A 593 -7.21 13.00 2.43
CA LEU A 593 -7.46 13.88 3.59
C LEU A 593 -6.49 15.06 3.56
N LEU A 594 -5.19 14.78 3.36
CA LEU A 594 -4.17 15.80 3.20
C LEU A 594 -4.51 16.77 2.05
N MET A 595 -4.89 16.26 0.87
CA MET A 595 -5.30 17.11 -0.27
C MET A 595 -6.49 18.02 0.08
N GLY A 596 -7.52 17.48 0.72
CA GLY A 596 -8.68 18.25 1.15
C GLY A 596 -8.32 19.33 2.18
N ALA A 597 -7.46 19.00 3.14
CA ALA A 597 -7.02 19.92 4.17
C ALA A 597 -6.20 21.08 3.58
N VAL A 598 -5.22 20.81 2.70
CA VAL A 598 -4.39 21.86 2.10
C VAL A 598 -5.17 22.72 1.09
N ALA A 599 -6.20 22.17 0.44
CA ALA A 599 -7.14 22.96 -0.36
C ALA A 599 -7.86 24.03 0.48
N ASN A 600 -8.16 23.74 1.74
CA ASN A 600 -8.76 24.72 2.65
C ASN A 600 -7.73 25.66 3.27
N LEU A 601 -6.56 25.14 3.67
CA LEU A 601 -5.55 25.92 4.38
C LEU A 601 -4.79 26.90 3.49
N ALA A 602 -4.39 26.47 2.28
CA ALA A 602 -3.56 27.27 1.38
C ALA A 602 -3.88 27.00 -0.12
N PRO A 603 -5.15 27.18 -0.56
CA PRO A 603 -5.54 26.94 -1.94
C PRO A 603 -4.73 27.74 -2.96
N GLU A 604 -4.26 28.93 -2.59
CA GLU A 604 -3.51 29.84 -3.43
C GLU A 604 -2.11 29.32 -3.83
N LYS A 605 -1.61 28.27 -3.18
CA LYS A 605 -0.28 27.68 -3.48
C LYS A 605 -0.32 26.68 -4.63
N TYR A 606 -1.50 26.32 -5.12
CA TYR A 606 -1.67 25.25 -6.09
C TYR A 606 -2.38 25.76 -7.34
N THR A 607 -1.91 25.31 -8.50
CA THR A 607 -2.61 25.43 -9.79
C THR A 607 -3.64 24.31 -9.92
N ALA A 608 -3.33 23.12 -9.40
CA ALA A 608 -4.20 21.96 -9.42
C ALA A 608 -3.97 21.04 -8.21
N ILE A 609 -5.03 20.35 -7.79
CA ILE A 609 -5.00 19.31 -6.74
C ILE A 609 -5.71 18.07 -7.29
N VAL A 610 -5.03 16.92 -7.24
CA VAL A 610 -5.62 15.61 -7.53
C VAL A 610 -5.71 14.83 -6.22
N ALA A 611 -6.93 14.51 -5.80
CA ALA A 611 -7.23 13.77 -4.59
C ALA A 611 -7.82 12.41 -4.96
N GLN A 612 -7.06 11.33 -4.74
CA GLN A 612 -7.46 9.97 -5.09
C GLN A 612 -8.11 9.28 -3.89
N VAL A 613 -9.24 8.59 -4.11
CA VAL A 613 -10.10 7.96 -3.08
C VAL A 613 -10.09 8.73 -1.75
N PRO A 614 -10.44 10.03 -1.74
CA PRO A 614 -9.94 10.92 -0.70
C PRO A 614 -10.85 10.92 0.54
N PHE A 615 -10.25 10.70 1.72
CA PHE A 615 -10.92 10.72 3.03
C PHE A 615 -11.20 12.16 3.47
N VAL A 616 -12.28 12.75 2.97
CA VAL A 616 -12.57 14.21 3.06
C VAL A 616 -13.71 14.56 4.00
N ASP A 617 -14.39 13.57 4.57
CA ASP A 617 -15.40 13.75 5.61
C ASP A 617 -15.08 12.94 6.89
N PRO A 618 -13.83 13.01 7.40
CA PRO A 618 -13.37 12.15 8.49
C PRO A 618 -14.20 12.25 9.77
N LEU A 619 -14.66 13.45 10.16
CA LEU A 619 -15.43 13.57 11.40
C LEU A 619 -16.77 12.84 11.31
N THR A 620 -17.49 12.96 10.19
CA THR A 620 -18.76 12.25 10.00
C THR A 620 -18.53 10.73 9.99
N SER A 621 -17.51 10.25 9.26
CA SER A 621 -17.21 8.82 9.16
C SER A 621 -16.76 8.21 10.51
N ILE A 622 -15.84 8.87 11.24
CA ILE A 622 -15.27 8.33 12.50
C ILE A 622 -16.24 8.40 13.69
N LEU A 623 -17.30 9.21 13.60
CA LEU A 623 -18.39 9.21 14.58
C LEU A 623 -19.31 7.99 14.44
N ASP A 624 -19.25 7.26 13.32
CA ASP A 624 -20.05 6.07 13.07
C ASP A 624 -19.17 4.80 13.16
N PRO A 625 -19.20 4.06 14.29
CA PRO A 625 -18.39 2.86 14.47
C PRO A 625 -18.82 1.67 13.60
N GLU A 626 -20.03 1.72 13.02
CA GLU A 626 -20.56 0.63 12.19
C GLU A 626 -20.01 0.71 10.76
N LEU A 627 -19.42 1.85 10.37
CA LEU A 627 -18.76 1.97 9.07
C LEU A 627 -17.45 1.18 9.05
N PRO A 628 -17.06 0.66 7.87
CA PRO A 628 -15.76 0.06 7.68
C PRO A 628 -14.61 0.91 8.21
N LEU A 629 -13.69 0.26 8.92
CA LEU A 629 -12.47 0.85 9.50
C LEU A 629 -12.66 1.89 10.62
N SER A 630 -13.82 2.55 10.76
CA SER A 630 -13.99 3.69 11.67
C SER A 630 -13.55 3.45 13.11
N ALA A 631 -13.95 2.32 13.71
CA ALA A 631 -13.57 1.99 15.09
C ALA A 631 -12.07 1.69 15.24
N LEU A 632 -11.47 1.02 14.23
CA LEU A 632 -10.03 0.74 14.18
C LEU A 632 -9.22 2.05 14.07
N GLU A 633 -9.77 3.04 13.39
CA GLU A 633 -9.12 4.31 13.13
C GLU A 633 -9.22 5.33 14.28
N TRP A 634 -9.94 5.03 15.36
CA TRP A 634 -9.87 5.85 16.58
C TRP A 634 -8.45 5.94 17.14
N GLU A 635 -7.67 4.88 16.95
CA GLU A 635 -6.27 4.91 17.36
C GLU A 635 -5.40 5.72 16.39
N GLU A 636 -5.85 6.09 15.19
CA GLU A 636 -5.15 7.02 14.27
C GLU A 636 -5.55 8.48 14.51
N TRP A 637 -6.85 8.77 14.47
CA TRP A 637 -7.38 10.14 14.50
C TRP A 637 -7.75 10.63 15.91
N GLY A 638 -7.98 9.69 16.83
CA GLY A 638 -8.62 9.90 18.12
C GLY A 638 -10.08 9.40 18.11
N ASN A 639 -10.67 9.22 19.30
CA ASN A 639 -12.08 8.86 19.44
C ASN A 639 -12.96 10.12 19.71
N PRO A 640 -13.60 10.71 18.68
CA PRO A 640 -14.45 11.89 18.85
C PRO A 640 -15.80 11.57 19.50
N ILE A 641 -16.21 10.29 19.55
CA ILE A 641 -17.45 9.87 20.20
C ILE A 641 -17.35 10.14 21.70
N THR A 642 -16.23 9.74 22.31
CA THR A 642 -16.03 9.82 23.76
C THR A 642 -15.32 11.09 24.23
N ASP A 643 -14.50 11.73 23.38
CA ASP A 643 -13.67 12.87 23.78
C ASP A 643 -14.04 14.15 22.99
N PRO A 644 -14.62 15.17 23.68
CA PRO A 644 -14.93 16.47 23.07
C PRO A 644 -13.72 17.22 22.51
N ALA A 645 -12.54 17.06 23.11
CA ALA A 645 -11.33 17.72 22.62
C ALA A 645 -10.86 17.12 21.28
N VAL A 646 -10.97 15.79 21.14
CA VAL A 646 -10.73 15.11 19.87
C VAL A 646 -11.77 15.54 18.83
N TYR A 647 -13.06 15.57 19.19
CA TYR A 647 -14.12 16.04 18.32
C TYR A 647 -13.83 17.44 17.75
N GLU A 648 -13.55 18.42 18.63
CA GLU A 648 -13.23 19.79 18.22
C GLU A 648 -11.97 19.86 17.35
N TYR A 649 -10.95 19.06 17.67
CA TYR A 649 -9.71 19.02 16.89
C TYR A 649 -9.95 18.44 15.50
N MET A 650 -10.62 17.30 15.37
CA MET A 650 -10.99 16.70 14.08
C MET A 650 -11.89 17.62 13.25
N LYS A 651 -12.88 18.24 13.89
CA LYS A 651 -13.77 19.22 13.26
C LYS A 651 -12.97 20.36 12.62
N SER A 652 -11.91 20.81 13.27
CA SER A 652 -11.11 21.94 12.80
C SER A 652 -10.22 21.66 11.56
N TYR A 653 -10.15 20.42 11.07
CA TYR A 653 -9.43 20.09 9.84
C TYR A 653 -10.22 19.23 8.83
N THR A 654 -11.39 18.70 9.20
CA THR A 654 -12.28 17.90 8.33
C THR A 654 -12.55 18.65 7.03
N PRO A 655 -12.06 18.17 5.86
CA PRO A 655 -12.07 18.97 4.63
C PRO A 655 -13.46 19.44 4.19
N TYR A 656 -14.46 18.57 4.23
CA TYR A 656 -15.84 18.89 3.86
C TYR A 656 -16.43 20.02 4.72
N GLU A 657 -16.25 19.97 6.03
CA GLU A 657 -16.80 20.97 6.96
C GLU A 657 -16.05 22.31 6.95
N ASN A 658 -14.80 22.33 6.46
CA ASN A 658 -13.94 23.51 6.46
C ASN A 658 -13.83 24.18 5.08
N VAL A 659 -14.67 23.78 4.12
CA VAL A 659 -14.78 24.51 2.86
C VAL A 659 -15.23 25.95 3.12
N ARG A 660 -14.54 26.92 2.52
CA ARG A 660 -14.72 28.35 2.77
C ARG A 660 -14.84 29.15 1.48
N GLU A 661 -15.31 30.40 1.56
CA GLU A 661 -15.51 31.24 0.38
C GLU A 661 -14.20 31.82 -0.17
N VAL A 662 -13.53 31.04 -1.02
CA VAL A 662 -12.27 31.41 -1.70
C VAL A 662 -12.18 30.87 -3.12
N ALA A 663 -11.24 31.40 -3.91
CA ALA A 663 -10.90 30.82 -5.20
C ALA A 663 -10.12 29.53 -4.97
N TYR A 664 -10.77 28.40 -5.25
CA TYR A 664 -10.10 27.09 -5.21
C TYR A 664 -9.39 26.86 -6.55
N PRO A 665 -8.29 26.08 -6.56
CA PRO A 665 -7.60 25.71 -7.78
C PRO A 665 -8.41 24.71 -8.61
N LYS A 666 -7.84 24.23 -9.72
CA LYS A 666 -8.40 23.04 -10.39
C LYS A 666 -8.37 21.87 -9.40
N ILE A 667 -9.50 21.21 -9.18
CA ILE A 667 -9.57 20.05 -8.26
C ILE A 667 -10.15 18.87 -9.02
N ALA A 668 -9.51 17.71 -8.88
CA ALA A 668 -10.05 16.43 -9.33
C ALA A 668 -10.15 15.47 -8.13
N ALA A 669 -11.38 15.13 -7.75
CA ALA A 669 -11.66 14.04 -6.81
C ALA A 669 -11.87 12.74 -7.61
N VAL A 670 -10.93 11.81 -7.50
CA VAL A 670 -10.99 10.50 -8.18
C VAL A 670 -11.41 9.45 -7.16
N THR A 671 -12.44 8.65 -7.41
CA THR A 671 -12.94 7.65 -6.44
C THR A 671 -13.54 6.44 -7.15
N SER A 672 -14.06 5.48 -6.39
CA SER A 672 -14.72 4.28 -6.88
C SER A 672 -15.99 3.96 -6.09
N PHE A 673 -17.01 3.45 -6.75
CA PHE A 673 -18.34 3.23 -6.18
C PHE A 673 -18.38 2.09 -5.15
N ASN A 674 -17.56 1.05 -5.32
CA ASN A 674 -17.45 -0.08 -4.39
C ASN A 674 -16.27 0.03 -3.43
N ASP A 675 -15.66 1.21 -3.28
CA ASP A 675 -14.62 1.44 -2.28
C ASP A 675 -15.18 1.22 -0.86
N THR A 676 -14.64 0.22 -0.16
CA THR A 676 -15.00 -0.15 1.22
C THR A 676 -14.12 0.52 2.27
N ARG A 677 -13.04 1.20 1.88
CA ARG A 677 -12.10 1.84 2.80
C ARG A 677 -12.36 3.34 2.93
N VAL A 678 -12.65 4.00 1.81
CA VAL A 678 -13.10 5.40 1.76
C VAL A 678 -14.35 5.47 0.90
N LEU A 679 -15.50 5.70 1.54
CA LEU A 679 -16.78 5.61 0.85
C LEU A 679 -16.93 6.72 -0.22
N TYR A 680 -17.46 6.37 -1.39
CA TYR A 680 -17.67 7.29 -2.52
C TYR A 680 -18.44 8.57 -2.15
N VAL A 681 -19.27 8.51 -1.10
CA VAL A 681 -20.08 9.62 -0.62
C VAL A 681 -19.23 10.78 -0.11
N GLU A 682 -18.04 10.52 0.45
CA GLU A 682 -17.17 11.57 0.97
C GLU A 682 -16.74 12.56 -0.14
N PRO A 683 -16.06 12.13 -1.22
CA PRO A 683 -15.75 13.02 -2.33
C PRO A 683 -16.99 13.58 -3.02
N ALA A 684 -18.11 12.83 -3.08
CA ALA A 684 -19.35 13.32 -3.69
C ALA A 684 -19.90 14.55 -2.96
N LYS A 685 -19.93 14.53 -1.62
CA LYS A 685 -20.33 15.65 -0.77
C LYS A 685 -19.35 16.82 -0.87
N TRP A 686 -18.05 16.53 -0.79
CA TRP A 686 -16.99 17.53 -0.81
C TRP A 686 -16.97 18.35 -2.10
N VAL A 687 -17.10 17.70 -3.27
CA VAL A 687 -17.13 18.37 -4.57
C VAL A 687 -18.31 19.34 -4.68
N GLN A 688 -19.49 18.99 -4.17
CA GLN A 688 -20.67 19.86 -4.20
C GLN A 688 -20.47 21.10 -3.31
N GLU A 689 -19.88 20.94 -2.12
CA GLU A 689 -19.64 22.08 -1.24
C GLU A 689 -18.52 22.99 -1.75
N LEU A 690 -17.44 22.44 -2.32
CA LEU A 690 -16.42 23.23 -3.01
C LEU A 690 -17.02 24.08 -4.14
N ARG A 691 -17.87 23.51 -4.99
CA ARG A 691 -18.54 24.24 -6.08
C ARG A 691 -19.50 25.30 -5.57
N ASN A 692 -20.15 25.06 -4.43
CA ASN A 692 -21.05 26.02 -3.80
C ASN A 692 -20.29 27.23 -3.23
N LYS A 693 -19.12 27.01 -2.65
CA LYS A 693 -18.37 28.03 -1.91
C LYS A 693 -17.29 28.71 -2.73
N THR A 694 -16.82 28.10 -3.81
CA THR A 694 -15.73 28.70 -4.56
C THR A 694 -16.10 30.07 -5.13
N THR A 695 -15.19 31.02 -5.00
CA THR A 695 -15.29 32.35 -5.63
C THR A 695 -14.50 32.44 -6.94
N GLY A 696 -13.77 31.37 -7.28
CA GLY A 696 -12.99 31.24 -8.51
C GLY A 696 -13.79 30.64 -9.67
N SER A 697 -13.14 30.54 -10.82
CA SER A 697 -13.71 29.96 -12.05
C SER A 697 -13.07 28.63 -12.46
N GLU A 698 -12.08 28.16 -11.71
CA GLU A 698 -11.38 26.92 -12.03
C GLU A 698 -12.31 25.71 -11.82
N PRO A 699 -12.21 24.67 -12.68
CA PRO A 699 -13.05 23.50 -12.58
C PRO A 699 -12.75 22.65 -11.34
N ILE A 700 -13.82 22.22 -10.66
CA ILE A 700 -13.80 21.19 -9.62
C ILE A 700 -14.55 19.98 -10.16
N LEU A 701 -13.85 18.86 -10.31
CA LEU A 701 -14.31 17.65 -11.00
C LEU A 701 -14.41 16.48 -10.03
N MET A 702 -15.33 15.56 -10.34
CA MET A 702 -15.38 14.22 -9.76
C MET A 702 -15.26 13.20 -10.88
N LYS A 703 -14.35 12.24 -10.74
CA LYS A 703 -14.25 11.03 -11.56
C LYS A 703 -14.55 9.84 -10.67
N ILE A 704 -15.53 9.03 -11.04
CA ILE A 704 -15.93 7.84 -10.29
C ILE A 704 -15.89 6.59 -11.18
N GLU A 705 -15.12 5.60 -10.77
CA GLU A 705 -15.20 4.25 -11.33
C GLU A 705 -16.44 3.55 -10.75
N MET A 706 -17.34 3.05 -11.59
CA MET A 706 -18.63 2.49 -11.15
C MET A 706 -18.56 1.02 -10.77
N ASP A 707 -17.54 0.29 -11.26
CA ASP A 707 -17.42 -1.16 -11.08
C ASP A 707 -16.27 -1.60 -10.16
N GLY A 708 -15.36 -0.68 -9.79
CA GLY A 708 -14.14 -0.98 -9.01
C GLY A 708 -14.24 -0.73 -7.49
N GLY A 709 -13.22 -1.17 -6.75
CA GLY A 709 -13.06 -0.95 -5.30
C GLY A 709 -12.05 0.15 -4.95
N HIS A 710 -11.39 0.07 -3.78
CA HIS A 710 -10.42 1.09 -3.33
C HIS A 710 -9.24 1.29 -4.30
N GLY A 711 -8.81 0.22 -4.98
CA GLY A 711 -7.79 0.27 -6.03
C GLY A 711 -8.29 0.74 -7.40
N GLY A 712 -9.57 1.11 -7.51
CA GLY A 712 -10.25 1.35 -8.79
C GLY A 712 -10.58 0.05 -9.53
N ALA A 713 -10.70 0.14 -10.85
CA ALA A 713 -10.93 -1.02 -11.70
C ALA A 713 -9.68 -1.92 -11.79
N SER A 714 -9.90 -3.23 -11.96
CA SER A 714 -8.83 -4.23 -11.99
C SER A 714 -8.19 -4.38 -13.38
N GLY A 715 -6.93 -4.85 -13.41
CA GLY A 715 -6.19 -5.09 -14.65
C GLY A 715 -5.11 -4.04 -14.89
N ARG A 716 -3.94 -4.48 -15.38
CA ARG A 716 -2.77 -3.62 -15.51
C ARG A 716 -2.93 -2.49 -16.55
N TYR A 717 -3.65 -2.72 -17.65
CA TYR A 717 -3.81 -1.67 -18.67
C TYR A 717 -4.77 -0.59 -18.18
N VAL A 718 -5.80 -1.01 -17.43
CA VAL A 718 -6.72 -0.10 -16.76
C VAL A 718 -5.96 0.78 -15.77
N GLN A 719 -5.10 0.21 -14.94
CA GLN A 719 -4.24 0.99 -14.02
C GLN A 719 -3.34 1.99 -14.75
N TRP A 720 -2.81 1.65 -15.93
CA TRP A 720 -2.01 2.59 -16.73
C TRP A 720 -2.86 3.72 -17.32
N ARG A 721 -4.11 3.45 -17.70
CA ARG A 721 -5.08 4.45 -18.15
C ARG A 721 -5.46 5.41 -17.03
N GLU A 722 -5.75 4.88 -15.85
CA GLU A 722 -6.06 5.68 -14.65
C GLU A 722 -4.88 6.60 -14.31
N ARG A 723 -3.66 6.06 -14.29
CA ARG A 723 -2.47 6.88 -14.07
C ARG A 723 -2.24 7.93 -15.15
N ALA A 724 -2.50 7.58 -16.42
CA ALA A 724 -2.41 8.53 -17.52
C ALA A 724 -3.46 9.64 -17.42
N TRP A 725 -4.64 9.35 -16.86
CA TRP A 725 -5.66 10.34 -16.56
C TRP A 725 -5.17 11.34 -15.50
N ASP A 726 -4.66 10.86 -14.36
CA ASP A 726 -4.12 11.72 -13.29
C ASP A 726 -3.02 12.63 -13.83
N TYR A 727 -2.05 12.04 -14.52
CA TYR A 727 -0.88 12.77 -15.04
C TYR A 727 -1.26 13.69 -16.21
N GLY A 728 -2.21 13.30 -17.05
CA GLY A 728 -2.76 14.16 -18.09
C GLY A 728 -3.44 15.39 -17.50
N PHE A 729 -4.26 15.22 -16.45
CA PHE A 729 -4.90 16.33 -15.77
C PHE A 729 -3.89 17.28 -15.11
N ILE A 730 -2.87 16.73 -14.43
CA ILE A 730 -1.80 17.51 -13.80
C ILE A 730 -0.98 18.26 -14.86
N ALA A 731 -0.48 17.56 -15.88
CA ALA A 731 0.36 18.13 -16.92
C ALA A 731 -0.37 19.22 -17.73
N ASP A 732 -1.64 19.00 -18.09
CA ASP A 732 -2.47 20.01 -18.76
C ASP A 732 -2.69 21.24 -17.86
N SER A 733 -3.05 21.02 -16.58
CA SER A 733 -3.27 22.09 -15.62
C SER A 733 -2.02 22.96 -15.39
N LEU A 734 -0.84 22.35 -15.46
CA LEU A 734 0.45 23.01 -15.31
C LEU A 734 1.00 23.59 -16.62
N ALA A 735 0.30 23.42 -17.75
CA ALA A 735 0.80 23.71 -19.09
C ALA A 735 2.17 23.06 -19.39
N ALA A 736 2.36 21.83 -18.91
CA ALA A 736 3.56 21.02 -19.07
C ALA A 736 3.23 19.80 -19.96
N THR A 737 2.69 20.04 -21.16
CA THR A 737 2.18 18.99 -22.05
C THR A 737 3.22 18.43 -23.02
N GLU A 738 4.22 19.25 -23.37
CA GLU A 738 5.27 18.93 -24.34
C GLU A 738 6.47 18.25 -23.68
N LEU A 739 7.07 17.28 -24.41
CA LEU A 739 8.31 16.65 -23.99
C LEU A 739 9.49 17.62 -24.10
N LEU A 740 10.46 17.49 -23.20
CA LEU A 740 11.75 18.14 -23.32
C LEU A 740 12.49 17.64 -24.58
N PRO A 741 13.33 18.47 -25.22
CA PRO A 741 14.09 18.05 -26.38
C PRO A 741 14.93 16.79 -26.11
N GLY A 742 14.65 15.72 -26.85
CA GLY A 742 15.35 14.43 -26.73
C GLY A 742 14.88 13.52 -25.59
N ALA A 743 13.88 13.93 -24.81
CA ALA A 743 13.23 13.08 -23.80
C ALA A 743 12.08 12.26 -24.40
N GLY A 744 11.59 11.27 -23.65
CA GLY A 744 10.53 10.36 -24.08
C GLY A 744 11.04 9.06 -24.72
N LEU A 745 10.13 8.34 -25.39
CA LEU A 745 10.46 7.09 -26.09
C LEU A 745 11.40 7.36 -27.29
N LYS A 746 12.49 6.58 -27.39
CA LYS A 746 13.50 6.67 -28.46
C LYS A 746 13.28 5.65 -29.58
#